data_AF-A0A1Y3MUP0-F1
#
_entry.id   AF-A0A1Y3MUP0-F1
#
_cell.length_a   1.000
_cell.length_b   1.000
_cell.length_c   1.000
_cell.angle_alpha   90.00
_cell.angle_beta   90.00
_cell.angle_gamma   90.00
#
_symmetry.space_group_name_H-M   'P 1'
#
loop_
_entity.id
_entity.type
_entity.pdbx_description
1 polymer ?
#
loop_
_entity_poly.entity_id
_entity_poly.type
_entity_poly.pdbx_seq_one_letter_code
_entity_poly.pdbx_strand_id
1 'polypeptide(L)'
;MIDAMLRRKALDIPQLLYLQEKIKVDINNTDFLNKLIETGNNKLAQYVFSKLEINIKLFTTLIENKRNTLLKHVYSKKRYSNEFIVALSLIYRQCKNNYTSKEIIKGEREKFNRMVEEDRKNFLKIDELYQTADKTDNNEAFLILFENDGNGEDVLLKRIFQYDLLGRAITLNNKKWVKNILTRITFNNKFFRCEEILREAIQLNKKGVPNNEIIIDLFTSFIYNSSFPNRNYLVDMLGNNGITESKINPCHLNTLINLCLQLDHTDLAKKIMGYEKDKRGKSSALDLNVKDHNGQYPLFAVIKYSKYPVDNKKYEEMFQCLLDHGASPNIKTDNGVSLLMYSIQKRNEPIVDLILSRFVVEDMDMDKAISLALNYNNFNMVTCLIRYAKNHDISIPIHKKMKNGRYLLMEAITQKNFELVASLIEYATNYNIDLNISNDIHYTPLIYAYNSNEMEIFKLLVQYININERDFTGNNLLFYAIEKNDLKMVDYLIKTDIDTNNINNIEESIFDHALSTRNVRVLRVLLKNDCIHLNQQDSNGNTPLHKMIKKKDVRDPLFIKIMIENGSDVNVSNEQKDTPLLCAIEEGEYEIVKLLLENGATDTKDTYENTSLDYALKLKYPNGNGIREILLNYGFHQYNLDAVTETVIENLMINNDMTTLQFLFNDNLNINWYFYGENLIYYAIKLGNSQLVEYLLYHGADIDYEKAKIKNINYKRDVVIDKLLTDYENKYNQKKKI
;
A
#
# COMPACT_ATOMS: atom_id res chain seq x y z
N MET A 1 24.34 -41.55 57.57
CA MET A 1 23.92 -41.73 58.99
C MET A 1 23.69 -40.40 59.69
N ILE A 2 24.72 -39.56 59.85
CA ILE A 2 24.61 -38.24 60.53
C ILE A 2 23.54 -37.34 59.90
N ASP A 3 23.45 -37.31 58.57
CA ASP A 3 22.39 -36.59 57.85
C ASP A 3 20.97 -37.06 58.25
N ALA A 4 20.75 -38.38 58.36
CA ALA A 4 19.47 -38.93 58.80
C ALA A 4 19.17 -38.59 60.29
N MET A 5 20.21 -38.55 61.14
CA MET A 5 20.08 -38.16 62.55
C MET A 5 19.74 -36.67 62.71
N LEU A 6 20.37 -35.81 61.89
CA LEU A 6 20.08 -34.38 61.82
C LEU A 6 18.61 -34.15 61.39
N ARG A 7 18.17 -34.74 60.27
CA ARG A 7 16.79 -34.58 59.76
C ARG A 7 15.71 -35.03 60.73
N ARG A 8 15.97 -36.08 61.52
CA ARG A 8 15.05 -36.58 62.55
C ARG A 8 15.12 -35.82 63.88
N LYS A 9 15.95 -34.76 63.98
CA LYS A 9 16.29 -34.06 65.24
C LYS A 9 16.79 -35.00 66.34
N ALA A 10 17.31 -36.15 65.97
CA ALA A 10 17.78 -37.18 66.90
C ALA A 10 19.17 -36.87 67.44
N LEU A 11 19.95 -36.06 66.71
CA LEU A 11 21.30 -35.63 67.10
C LEU A 11 21.26 -34.50 68.15
N ASP A 12 21.85 -34.73 69.31
CA ASP A 12 22.04 -33.77 70.40
C ASP A 12 23.54 -33.57 70.74
N ILE A 13 23.86 -32.70 71.71
CA ILE A 13 25.25 -32.35 72.05
C ILE A 13 26.05 -33.59 72.52
N PRO A 14 25.53 -34.45 73.44
CA PRO A 14 26.21 -35.68 73.83
C PRO A 14 26.48 -36.64 72.67
N GLN A 15 25.51 -36.84 71.77
CA GLN A 15 25.70 -37.72 70.62
C GLN A 15 26.69 -37.15 69.61
N LEU A 16 26.73 -35.82 69.42
CA LEU A 16 27.72 -35.19 68.57
C LEU A 16 29.14 -35.37 69.15
N LEU A 17 29.31 -35.16 70.46
CA LEU A 17 30.60 -35.39 71.15
C LEU A 17 31.07 -36.83 70.99
N TYR A 18 30.17 -37.80 71.16
CA TYR A 18 30.46 -39.22 70.93
C TYR A 18 30.91 -39.49 69.48
N LEU A 19 30.21 -38.92 68.49
CA LEU A 19 30.56 -39.06 67.07
C LEU A 19 31.89 -38.37 66.72
N GLN A 20 32.22 -37.24 67.36
CA GLN A 20 33.51 -36.56 67.20
C GLN A 20 34.67 -37.41 67.73
N GLU A 21 34.51 -38.04 68.90
CA GLU A 21 35.56 -38.89 69.50
C GLU A 21 35.74 -40.22 68.75
N LYS A 22 34.65 -40.88 68.37
CA LYS A 22 34.69 -42.24 67.80
C LYS A 22 34.89 -42.26 66.28
N ILE A 23 34.33 -41.29 65.56
CA ILE A 23 34.23 -41.29 64.09
C ILE A 23 34.94 -40.08 63.48
N LYS A 24 35.55 -39.21 64.30
CA LYS A 24 36.27 -37.99 63.85
C LYS A 24 35.42 -37.12 62.93
N VAL A 25 34.16 -36.91 63.29
CA VAL A 25 33.27 -36.02 62.53
C VAL A 25 33.84 -34.60 62.53
N ASP A 26 34.12 -34.08 61.33
CA ASP A 26 34.55 -32.71 61.15
C ASP A 26 33.35 -31.76 61.27
N ILE A 27 33.26 -31.06 62.40
CA ILE A 27 32.23 -30.05 62.65
C ILE A 27 32.43 -28.76 61.85
N ASN A 28 33.59 -28.60 61.21
CA ASN A 28 33.86 -27.49 60.29
C ASN A 28 33.41 -27.80 58.85
N ASN A 29 32.92 -29.02 58.58
CA ASN A 29 32.40 -29.40 57.27
C ASN A 29 31.14 -28.59 56.91
N THR A 30 31.17 -27.91 55.77
CA THR A 30 30.10 -27.02 55.31
C THR A 30 28.77 -27.73 55.07
N ASP A 31 28.76 -28.97 54.60
CA ASP A 31 27.53 -29.74 54.38
C ASP A 31 26.90 -30.18 55.71
N PHE A 32 27.72 -30.49 56.72
CA PHE A 32 27.24 -30.75 58.08
C PHE A 32 26.58 -29.50 58.69
N LEU A 33 27.22 -28.34 58.54
CA LEU A 33 26.73 -27.06 59.08
C LEU A 33 25.44 -26.58 58.41
N ASN A 34 25.30 -26.74 57.09
CA ASN A 34 24.06 -26.39 56.38
C ASN A 34 22.89 -27.27 56.84
N LYS A 35 23.10 -28.60 56.89
CA LYS A 35 22.09 -29.54 57.38
C LYS A 35 21.72 -29.27 58.84
N LEU A 36 22.69 -28.86 59.66
CA LEU A 36 22.43 -28.46 61.04
C LEU A 36 21.51 -27.22 61.11
N ILE A 37 21.75 -26.20 60.28
CA ILE A 37 20.88 -25.00 60.21
C ILE A 37 19.47 -25.37 59.73
N GLU A 38 19.35 -26.17 58.67
CA GLU A 38 18.07 -26.58 58.08
C GLU A 38 17.15 -27.30 59.09
N THR A 39 17.73 -28.01 60.07
CA THR A 39 16.95 -28.74 61.08
C THR A 39 16.32 -27.85 62.16
N GLY A 40 16.76 -26.58 62.27
CA GLY A 40 16.28 -25.65 63.30
C GLY A 40 16.65 -26.04 64.74
N ASN A 41 17.61 -26.95 64.94
CA ASN A 41 18.06 -27.35 66.28
C ASN A 41 18.97 -26.28 66.90
N ASN A 42 18.35 -25.24 67.47
CA ASN A 42 19.04 -24.05 67.98
C ASN A 42 20.09 -24.35 69.07
N LYS A 43 19.87 -25.36 69.93
CA LYS A 43 20.81 -25.72 71.00
C LYS A 43 22.06 -26.39 70.45
N LEU A 44 21.90 -27.36 69.55
CA LEU A 44 23.03 -28.03 68.92
C LEU A 44 23.79 -27.06 67.99
N ALA A 45 23.06 -26.25 67.22
CA ALA A 45 23.64 -25.19 66.42
C ALA A 45 24.48 -24.23 67.27
N GLN A 46 23.94 -23.71 68.37
CA GLN A 46 24.70 -22.82 69.28
C GLN A 46 25.98 -23.46 69.81
N TYR A 47 25.93 -24.74 70.17
CA TYR A 47 27.12 -25.48 70.63
C TYR A 47 28.17 -25.63 69.53
N VAL A 48 27.77 -26.10 68.33
CA VAL A 48 28.66 -26.25 67.18
C VAL A 48 29.27 -24.92 66.76
N PHE A 49 28.45 -23.86 66.67
CA PHE A 49 28.90 -22.49 66.38
C PHE A 49 29.81 -21.90 67.46
N SER A 50 29.74 -22.35 68.71
CA SER A 50 30.67 -21.91 69.78
C SER A 50 32.05 -22.57 69.72
N LYS A 51 32.19 -23.66 68.96
CA LYS A 51 33.43 -24.45 68.82
C LYS A 51 34.06 -24.32 67.43
N LEU A 52 33.39 -23.63 66.50
CA LEU A 52 33.87 -23.38 65.16
C LEU A 52 35.09 -22.44 65.15
N GLU A 53 36.17 -22.86 64.50
CA GLU A 53 37.31 -21.98 64.24
C GLU A 53 36.94 -20.99 63.13
N ILE A 54 36.59 -19.76 63.53
CA ILE A 54 36.23 -18.69 62.61
C ILE A 54 37.51 -18.12 61.97
N ASN A 55 37.87 -18.59 60.78
CA ASN A 55 39.04 -18.12 60.02
C ASN A 55 38.66 -17.68 58.59
N ILE A 56 39.59 -17.04 57.88
CA ILE A 56 39.35 -16.52 56.52
C ILE A 56 38.99 -17.61 55.51
N LYS A 57 39.57 -18.80 55.67
CA LYS A 57 39.32 -19.96 54.82
C LYS A 57 37.85 -20.42 54.93
N LEU A 58 37.27 -20.39 56.12
CA LEU A 58 35.85 -20.68 56.31
C LEU A 58 34.98 -19.65 55.58
N PHE A 59 35.28 -18.35 55.70
CA PHE A 59 34.52 -17.31 54.99
C PHE A 59 34.63 -17.44 53.46
N THR A 60 35.83 -17.67 52.92
CA THR A 60 36.01 -17.87 51.47
C THR A 60 35.24 -19.10 50.98
N THR A 61 35.33 -20.23 51.69
CA THR A 61 34.59 -21.45 51.32
C THR A 61 33.07 -21.26 51.42
N LEU A 62 32.56 -20.49 52.39
CA LEU A 62 31.12 -20.20 52.50
C LEU A 62 30.63 -19.31 51.35
N ILE A 63 31.43 -18.32 50.95
CA ILE A 63 31.14 -17.43 49.82
C ILE A 63 31.18 -18.21 48.50
N GLU A 64 32.22 -19.02 48.27
CA GLU A 64 32.40 -19.86 47.08
C GLU A 64 31.24 -20.83 46.87
N ASN A 65 30.75 -21.43 47.97
CA ASN A 65 29.66 -22.40 47.92
C ASN A 65 28.27 -21.75 48.06
N LYS A 66 28.15 -20.42 47.96
CA LYS A 66 26.90 -19.64 48.08
C LYS A 66 26.07 -19.96 49.33
N ARG A 67 26.73 -20.24 50.46
CA ARG A 67 26.09 -20.60 51.73
C ARG A 67 25.77 -19.35 52.57
N ASN A 68 24.93 -18.47 52.03
CA ASN A 68 24.71 -17.11 52.56
C ASN A 68 23.97 -17.08 53.90
N THR A 69 23.04 -18.01 54.13
CA THR A 69 22.33 -18.15 55.41
C THR A 69 23.29 -18.47 56.55
N LEU A 70 24.18 -19.44 56.33
CA LEU A 70 25.25 -19.84 57.23
C LEU A 70 26.27 -18.71 57.43
N LEU A 71 26.67 -18.05 56.33
CA LEU A 71 27.55 -16.87 56.35
C LEU A 71 27.00 -15.76 57.26
N LYS A 72 25.72 -15.42 57.14
CA LYS A 72 25.06 -14.41 57.99
C LYS A 72 25.04 -14.81 59.47
N HIS A 73 24.79 -16.09 59.76
CA HIS A 73 24.81 -16.60 61.13
C HIS A 73 26.21 -16.57 61.74
N VAL A 74 27.24 -16.95 60.97
CA VAL A 74 28.64 -16.88 61.40
C VAL A 74 29.03 -15.43 61.70
N TYR A 75 28.62 -14.45 60.89
CA TYR A 75 28.80 -13.03 61.18
C TYR A 75 28.07 -12.59 62.47
N SER A 76 26.81 -13.00 62.68
CA SER A 76 26.01 -12.61 63.86
C SER A 76 26.54 -13.15 65.20
N LYS A 77 27.34 -14.22 65.18
CA LYS A 77 27.88 -14.89 66.36
C LYS A 77 29.29 -14.42 66.74
N LYS A 78 29.87 -13.48 65.99
CA LYS A 78 31.11 -12.79 66.36
C LYS A 78 30.91 -12.01 67.66
N ARG A 79 31.17 -12.67 68.80
CA ARG A 79 31.52 -11.98 70.04
C ARG A 79 32.96 -11.52 69.88
N TYR A 80 33.25 -10.30 70.33
CA TYR A 80 34.60 -9.75 70.42
C TYR A 80 35.60 -10.79 70.94
N SER A 81 36.88 -10.69 70.53
CA SER A 81 37.91 -11.62 70.99
C SER A 81 37.88 -11.73 72.54
N ASN A 82 38.15 -12.92 73.10
CA ASN A 82 38.20 -13.07 74.56
C ASN A 82 39.20 -12.08 75.19
N GLU A 83 40.26 -11.73 74.46
CA GLU A 83 41.22 -10.69 74.80
C GLU A 83 40.58 -9.30 74.82
N PHE A 84 39.74 -8.95 73.84
CA PHE A 84 38.94 -7.71 73.86
C PHE A 84 37.95 -7.68 75.03
N ILE A 85 37.27 -8.78 75.34
CA ILE A 85 36.33 -8.85 76.47
C ILE A 85 37.08 -8.72 77.80
N VAL A 86 38.22 -9.39 77.95
CA VAL A 86 39.10 -9.28 79.13
C VAL A 86 39.64 -7.86 79.26
N ALA A 87 40.05 -7.23 78.17
CA ALA A 87 40.51 -5.85 78.16
C ALA A 87 39.40 -4.85 78.48
N LEU A 88 38.19 -5.03 77.92
CA LEU A 88 37.00 -4.23 78.26
C LEU A 88 36.66 -4.38 79.75
N SER A 89 36.80 -5.59 80.29
CA SER A 89 36.59 -5.88 81.71
C SER A 89 37.65 -5.22 82.59
N LEU A 90 38.90 -5.20 82.14
CA LEU A 90 40.02 -4.53 82.82
C LEU A 90 39.86 -3.00 82.80
N ILE A 91 39.48 -2.43 81.66
CA ILE A 91 39.16 -0.99 81.52
C ILE A 91 37.98 -0.63 82.42
N TYR A 92 36.91 -1.43 82.41
CA TYR A 92 35.75 -1.21 83.27
C TYR A 92 36.10 -1.33 84.76
N ARG A 93 36.97 -2.28 85.12
CA ARG A 93 37.44 -2.49 86.51
C ARG A 93 38.40 -1.38 86.97
N GLN A 94 39.24 -0.86 86.09
CA GLN A 94 40.11 0.30 86.36
C GLN A 94 39.32 1.59 86.52
N CYS A 95 38.31 1.82 85.67
CA CYS A 95 37.39 2.96 85.80
C CYS A 95 36.52 2.89 87.07
N LYS A 96 36.24 1.68 87.59
CA LYS A 96 35.43 1.48 88.80
C LYS A 96 36.22 1.61 90.11
N ASN A 97 37.52 1.34 90.09
CA ASN A 97 38.33 1.20 91.31
C ASN A 97 39.18 2.43 91.68
N ASN A 98 39.35 3.42 90.80
CA ASN A 98 40.17 4.60 91.10
C ASN A 98 39.44 5.92 90.77
N TYR A 99 39.32 6.80 91.76
CA TYR A 99 39.05 8.23 91.53
C TYR A 99 40.30 8.83 90.86
N THR A 100 40.37 8.81 89.52
CA THR A 100 41.56 9.29 88.80
C THR A 100 41.22 10.26 87.66
N SER A 101 42.11 11.25 87.51
CA SER A 101 42.06 12.48 86.70
C SER A 101 41.67 12.31 85.22
N LYS A 102 41.16 13.41 84.62
CA LYS A 102 40.74 13.52 83.19
C LYS A 102 41.78 13.01 82.18
N GLU A 103 43.06 13.07 82.50
CA GLU A 103 44.16 12.60 81.63
C GLU A 103 44.23 11.07 81.54
N ILE A 104 43.95 10.35 82.63
CA ILE A 104 43.93 8.88 82.65
C ILE A 104 42.73 8.36 81.84
N ILE A 105 41.57 9.03 81.93
CA ILE A 105 40.39 8.72 81.12
C ILE A 105 40.65 8.96 79.62
N LYS A 106 41.39 10.02 79.26
CA LYS A 106 41.75 10.28 77.86
C LYS A 106 42.72 9.23 77.32
N GLY A 107 43.76 8.88 78.08
CA GLY A 107 44.73 7.84 77.70
C GLY A 107 44.12 6.44 77.59
N GLU A 108 43.21 6.07 78.50
CA GLU A 108 42.48 4.79 78.45
C GLU A 108 41.39 4.78 77.36
N ARG A 109 40.80 5.93 77.02
CA ARG A 109 39.88 6.05 75.86
C ARG A 109 40.61 5.97 74.52
N GLU A 110 41.81 6.53 74.43
CA GLU A 110 42.69 6.38 73.26
C GLU A 110 43.25 4.96 73.14
N LYS A 111 43.54 4.27 74.26
CA LYS A 111 43.82 2.82 74.27
C LYS A 111 42.60 2.00 73.87
N PHE A 112 41.41 2.29 74.41
CA PHE A 112 40.17 1.62 74.03
C PHE A 112 39.91 1.78 72.53
N ASN A 113 40.04 2.99 71.99
CA ASN A 113 39.88 3.24 70.57
C ASN A 113 40.97 2.54 69.75
N ARG A 114 42.24 2.53 70.20
CA ARG A 114 43.31 1.75 69.54
C ARG A 114 43.07 0.25 69.60
N MET A 115 42.56 -0.30 70.69
CA MET A 115 42.22 -1.71 70.82
C MET A 115 41.00 -2.08 69.99
N VAL A 116 39.98 -1.20 69.91
CA VAL A 116 38.87 -1.34 68.98
C VAL A 116 39.38 -1.29 67.54
N GLU A 117 40.32 -0.40 67.22
CA GLU A 117 40.95 -0.34 65.90
C GLU A 117 41.86 -1.53 65.61
N GLU A 118 42.61 -2.05 66.57
CA GLU A 118 43.50 -3.22 66.43
C GLU A 118 42.71 -4.53 66.34
N ASP A 119 41.67 -4.71 67.15
CA ASP A 119 40.74 -5.85 67.05
C ASP A 119 39.94 -5.77 65.74
N ARG A 120 39.61 -4.56 65.25
CA ARG A 120 39.06 -4.35 63.89
C ARG A 120 40.07 -4.55 62.76
N LYS A 121 41.36 -4.25 62.96
CA LYS A 121 42.45 -4.48 61.97
C LYS A 121 42.89 -5.95 61.92
N ASN A 122 42.75 -6.69 63.02
CA ASN A 122 42.93 -8.14 63.09
C ASN A 122 41.77 -8.93 62.46
N PHE A 123 40.68 -8.25 62.09
CA PHE A 123 39.57 -8.87 61.36
C PHE A 123 39.94 -9.00 59.89
N LEU A 124 40.08 -10.26 59.43
CA LEU A 124 40.13 -10.80 58.06
C LEU A 124 40.35 -9.77 56.96
N LYS A 125 41.30 -10.00 56.04
CA LYS A 125 41.38 -9.24 54.77
C LYS A 125 40.02 -9.25 54.07
N ILE A 126 39.19 -8.26 54.37
CA ILE A 126 37.83 -8.14 53.86
C ILE A 126 37.91 -8.00 52.34
N ASP A 127 38.99 -7.42 51.83
CA ASP A 127 39.29 -7.35 50.40
C ASP A 127 39.40 -8.74 49.75
N GLU A 128 40.00 -9.75 50.40
CA GLU A 128 40.00 -11.13 49.88
C GLU A 128 38.58 -11.70 49.83
N LEU A 129 37.73 -11.39 50.81
CA LEU A 129 36.33 -11.85 50.82
C LEU A 129 35.46 -11.18 49.77
N TYR A 130 35.60 -9.86 49.56
CA TYR A 130 34.92 -9.14 48.47
C TYR A 130 35.42 -9.65 47.10
N GLN A 131 36.73 -9.90 46.94
CA GLN A 131 37.27 -10.52 45.72
C GLN A 131 36.72 -11.92 45.49
N THR A 132 36.58 -12.74 46.53
CA THR A 132 35.97 -14.08 46.42
C THR A 132 34.48 -13.99 46.09
N ALA A 133 33.75 -13.04 46.68
CA ALA A 133 32.34 -12.81 46.36
C ALA A 133 32.15 -12.36 44.91
N ASP A 134 33.08 -11.55 44.40
CA ASP A 134 33.10 -11.09 43.02
C ASP A 134 33.36 -12.24 42.03
N LYS A 135 34.42 -13.03 42.28
CA LYS A 135 34.78 -14.21 41.47
C LYS A 135 33.66 -15.25 41.36
N THR A 136 32.84 -15.36 42.39
CA THR A 136 31.78 -16.38 42.51
C THR A 136 30.39 -15.85 42.15
N ASP A 137 30.31 -14.56 41.80
CA ASP A 137 29.10 -13.79 41.55
C ASP A 137 28.01 -14.06 42.61
N ASN A 138 28.39 -13.84 43.88
CA ASN A 138 27.53 -14.06 45.03
C ASN A 138 27.00 -12.74 45.61
N ASN A 139 25.91 -12.22 45.02
CA ASN A 139 25.30 -10.94 45.39
C ASN A 139 24.89 -10.83 46.86
N GLU A 140 24.33 -11.90 47.44
CA GLU A 140 23.92 -11.89 48.85
C GLU A 140 25.12 -11.88 49.81
N ALA A 141 26.26 -12.47 49.42
CA ALA A 141 27.48 -12.35 50.20
C ALA A 141 27.94 -10.89 50.27
N PHE A 142 27.85 -10.11 49.18
CA PHE A 142 28.17 -8.68 49.21
C PHE A 142 27.28 -7.90 50.19
N LEU A 143 25.99 -8.20 50.28
CA LEU A 143 25.11 -7.60 51.28
C LEU A 143 25.61 -7.89 52.70
N ILE A 144 25.91 -9.16 52.99
CA ILE A 144 26.38 -9.59 54.32
C ILE A 144 27.73 -8.95 54.64
N LEU A 145 28.65 -8.92 53.68
CA LEU A 145 29.96 -8.28 53.84
C LEU A 145 29.78 -6.78 54.10
N PHE A 146 28.98 -6.08 53.30
CA PHE A 146 28.72 -4.65 53.43
C PHE A 146 28.06 -4.25 54.76
N GLU A 147 27.08 -5.02 55.25
CA GLU A 147 26.43 -4.75 56.55
C GLU A 147 27.38 -4.94 57.75
N ASN A 148 28.42 -5.77 57.60
CA ASN A 148 29.37 -6.12 58.67
C ASN A 148 30.76 -5.53 58.44
N ASP A 149 30.89 -4.62 57.48
CA ASP A 149 32.16 -3.99 57.11
C ASP A 149 32.47 -2.84 58.07
N GLY A 150 33.41 -3.07 58.98
CA GLY A 150 33.80 -2.11 60.03
C GLY A 150 34.85 -1.08 59.61
N ASN A 151 35.21 -1.02 58.33
CA ASN A 151 36.21 -0.08 57.82
C ASN A 151 35.65 1.35 57.71
N GLY A 152 36.54 2.35 57.64
CA GLY A 152 36.16 3.76 57.52
C GLY A 152 35.37 4.10 56.24
N GLU A 153 34.67 5.23 56.26
CA GLU A 153 33.76 5.65 55.17
C GLU A 153 34.46 5.72 53.80
N ASP A 154 35.72 6.18 53.74
CA ASP A 154 36.49 6.25 52.50
C ASP A 154 36.74 4.88 51.87
N VAL A 155 36.96 3.84 52.69
CA VAL A 155 37.19 2.46 52.23
C VAL A 155 35.89 1.86 51.74
N LEU A 156 34.78 2.10 52.46
CA LEU A 156 33.45 1.67 52.05
C LEU A 156 33.04 2.33 50.73
N LEU A 157 33.30 3.63 50.57
CA LEU A 157 33.03 4.35 49.33
C LEU A 157 33.78 3.72 48.15
N LYS A 158 35.07 3.43 48.31
CA LYS A 158 35.87 2.72 47.29
C LYS A 158 35.27 1.37 46.94
N ARG A 159 34.80 0.59 47.92
CA ARG A 159 34.18 -0.72 47.70
C ARG A 159 32.82 -0.62 47.00
N ILE A 160 32.01 0.39 47.32
CA ILE A 160 30.74 0.65 46.62
C ILE A 160 30.96 0.80 45.11
N PHE A 161 31.98 1.59 44.72
CA PHE A 161 32.32 1.79 43.32
C PHE A 161 33.05 0.60 42.70
N GLN A 162 34.02 0.01 43.40
CA GLN A 162 34.85 -1.10 42.89
C GLN A 162 34.03 -2.36 42.56
N TYR A 163 33.03 -2.68 43.38
CA TYR A 163 32.25 -3.92 43.27
C TYR A 163 30.81 -3.72 42.80
N ASP A 164 30.46 -2.50 42.35
CA ASP A 164 29.10 -2.10 41.97
C ASP A 164 28.03 -2.56 42.99
N LEU A 165 28.20 -2.13 44.24
CA LEU A 165 27.27 -2.56 45.28
C LEU A 165 25.85 -2.02 45.04
N LEU A 166 25.70 -0.90 44.33
CA LEU A 166 24.39 -0.33 44.02
C LEU A 166 23.63 -1.20 43.00
N GLY A 167 24.24 -1.59 41.88
CA GLY A 167 23.60 -2.47 40.89
C GLY A 167 23.28 -3.86 41.47
N ARG A 168 24.19 -4.42 42.27
CA ARG A 168 23.95 -5.67 43.01
C ARG A 168 22.79 -5.55 44.01
N ALA A 169 22.64 -4.42 44.70
CA ALA A 169 21.53 -4.18 45.62
C ALA A 169 20.17 -4.08 44.92
N ILE A 170 20.14 -3.51 43.73
CA ILE A 170 18.94 -3.42 42.88
C ILE A 170 18.55 -4.79 42.36
N THR A 171 19.53 -5.59 41.91
CA THR A 171 19.32 -6.97 41.44
C THR A 171 18.68 -7.85 42.53
N LEU A 172 19.05 -7.65 43.80
CA LEU A 172 18.43 -8.34 44.94
C LEU A 172 17.08 -7.75 45.39
N ASN A 173 16.60 -6.68 44.74
CA ASN A 173 15.42 -5.92 45.15
C ASN A 173 15.44 -5.51 46.64
N ASN A 174 16.62 -5.15 47.19
CA ASN A 174 16.77 -4.86 48.61
C ASN A 174 16.75 -3.34 48.87
N LYS A 175 15.55 -2.82 49.14
CA LYS A 175 15.30 -1.39 49.44
C LYS A 175 16.21 -0.83 50.53
N LYS A 176 16.37 -1.54 51.64
CA LYS A 176 17.15 -1.06 52.79
C LYS A 176 18.62 -0.89 52.37
N TRP A 177 19.14 -1.83 51.60
CA TRP A 177 20.52 -1.78 51.11
C TRP A 177 20.72 -0.63 50.11
N VAL A 178 19.80 -0.47 49.16
CA VAL A 178 19.82 0.65 48.20
C VAL A 178 19.81 2.00 48.93
N LYS A 179 18.90 2.21 49.89
CA LYS A 179 18.87 3.44 50.69
C LYS A 179 20.18 3.69 51.42
N ASN A 180 20.73 2.64 52.04
CA ASN A 180 21.99 2.73 52.76
C ASN A 180 23.14 3.16 51.83
N ILE A 181 23.22 2.59 50.62
CA ILE A 181 24.22 2.98 49.63
C ILE A 181 24.00 4.41 49.15
N LEU A 182 22.77 4.79 48.74
CA LEU A 182 22.44 6.13 48.25
C LEU A 182 22.67 7.24 49.29
N THR A 183 22.71 6.93 50.59
CA THR A 183 23.11 7.92 51.61
C THR A 183 24.61 8.27 51.57
N ARG A 184 25.44 7.44 50.93
CA ARG A 184 26.91 7.55 50.89
C ARG A 184 27.46 7.99 49.53
N ILE A 185 26.65 7.94 48.46
CA ILE A 185 27.07 8.28 47.10
C ILE A 185 26.21 9.41 46.51
N THR A 186 26.82 10.20 45.62
CA THR A 186 26.10 11.15 44.77
C THR A 186 25.65 10.44 43.50
N PHE A 187 24.40 10.01 43.45
CA PHE A 187 23.81 9.39 42.27
C PHE A 187 23.17 10.46 41.39
N ASN A 188 23.77 10.76 40.24
CA ASN A 188 23.31 11.76 39.26
C ASN A 188 23.75 11.34 37.83
N ASN A 189 23.51 12.18 36.83
CA ASN A 189 23.92 11.94 35.44
C ASN A 189 25.43 11.70 35.23
N LYS A 190 26.28 12.15 36.16
CA LYS A 190 27.74 11.93 36.12
C LYS A 190 28.17 10.64 36.83
N PHE A 191 27.25 9.93 37.49
CA PHE A 191 27.56 8.68 38.15
C PHE A 191 27.95 7.62 37.10
N PHE A 192 29.13 7.03 37.26
CA PHE A 192 29.62 5.94 36.41
C PHE A 192 28.63 4.77 36.51
N ARG A 193 27.89 4.48 35.43
CA ARG A 193 26.77 3.52 35.35
C ARG A 193 25.38 4.02 35.80
N CYS A 194 25.15 5.34 35.86
CA CYS A 194 23.83 5.88 36.20
C CYS A 194 22.71 5.30 35.32
N GLU A 195 22.90 5.36 34.00
CA GLU A 195 21.90 4.91 33.04
C GLU A 195 21.62 3.40 33.16
N GLU A 196 22.67 2.59 33.30
CA GLU A 196 22.55 1.14 33.48
C GLU A 196 21.77 0.79 34.75
N ILE A 197 22.08 1.46 35.87
CA ILE A 197 21.41 1.28 37.16
C ILE A 197 19.92 1.64 37.08
N LEU A 198 19.59 2.76 36.43
CA LEU A 198 18.20 3.16 36.20
C LEU A 198 17.48 2.14 35.29
N ARG A 199 18.17 1.62 34.26
CA ARG A 199 17.62 0.59 33.36
C ARG A 199 17.32 -0.71 34.08
N GLU A 200 18.26 -1.21 34.87
CA GLU A 200 18.10 -2.43 35.65
C GLU A 200 16.90 -2.33 36.60
N ALA A 201 16.79 -1.21 37.32
CA ALA A 201 15.66 -0.97 38.22
C ALA A 201 14.32 -0.99 37.48
N ILE A 202 14.19 -0.28 36.35
CA ILE A 202 12.93 -0.24 35.59
C ILE A 202 12.61 -1.61 34.96
N GLN A 203 13.61 -2.34 34.48
CA GLN A 203 13.40 -3.67 33.88
C GLN A 203 12.91 -4.71 34.88
N LEU A 204 13.39 -4.68 36.13
CA LEU A 204 12.90 -5.55 37.19
C LEU A 204 11.40 -5.33 37.46
N ASN A 205 10.97 -4.07 37.47
CA ASN A 205 9.55 -3.71 37.60
C ASN A 205 8.70 -4.36 36.50
N LYS A 206 9.15 -4.23 35.25
CA LYS A 206 8.48 -4.78 34.07
C LYS A 206 8.35 -6.30 34.12
N LYS A 207 9.33 -6.99 34.72
CA LYS A 207 9.30 -8.46 34.93
C LYS A 207 8.36 -8.90 36.05
N GLY A 208 7.54 -7.98 36.61
CA GLY A 208 6.57 -8.28 37.66
C GLY A 208 7.16 -8.28 39.07
N VAL A 209 8.42 -7.87 39.24
CA VAL A 209 9.03 -7.73 40.57
C VAL A 209 8.71 -6.32 41.09
N PRO A 210 7.86 -6.17 42.12
CA PRO A 210 7.49 -4.87 42.63
C PRO A 210 8.70 -4.19 43.27
N ASN A 211 9.19 -3.13 42.64
CA ASN A 211 10.33 -2.34 43.12
C ASN A 211 10.12 -0.82 42.93
N ASN A 212 8.85 -0.39 42.83
CA ASN A 212 8.47 1.02 42.65
C ASN A 212 9.21 1.93 43.64
N GLU A 213 9.30 1.54 44.91
CA GLU A 213 9.99 2.32 45.94
C GLU A 213 11.49 2.49 45.68
N ILE A 214 12.17 1.48 45.12
CA ILE A 214 13.59 1.57 44.74
C ILE A 214 13.75 2.52 43.56
N ILE A 215 12.88 2.43 42.55
CA ILE A 215 12.86 3.35 41.41
C ILE A 215 12.67 4.79 41.90
N ILE A 216 11.74 5.00 42.83
CA ILE A 216 11.50 6.29 43.45
C ILE A 216 12.74 6.78 44.19
N ASP A 217 13.37 5.97 45.04
CA ASP A 217 14.57 6.35 45.78
C ASP A 217 15.73 6.72 44.83
N LEU A 218 15.89 5.98 43.72
CA LEU A 218 16.88 6.25 42.68
C LEU A 218 16.58 7.55 41.92
N PHE A 219 15.34 7.75 41.47
CA PHE A 219 14.91 8.98 40.79
C PHE A 219 15.03 10.20 41.71
N THR A 220 14.67 10.03 42.99
CA THR A 220 14.85 11.04 44.05
C THR A 220 16.30 11.45 44.15
N SER A 221 17.18 10.47 44.33
CA SER A 221 18.60 10.71 44.44
C SER A 221 19.14 11.36 43.16
N PHE A 222 18.72 10.89 41.99
CA PHE A 222 19.10 11.43 40.68
C PHE A 222 18.73 12.91 40.52
N ILE A 223 17.46 13.26 40.76
CA ILE A 223 16.99 14.64 40.62
C ILE A 223 17.61 15.55 41.69
N TYR A 224 17.65 15.08 42.93
CA TYR A 224 18.20 15.80 44.08
C TYR A 224 19.68 16.11 43.89
N ASN A 225 20.50 15.11 43.58
CA ASN A 225 21.95 15.26 43.46
C ASN A 225 22.38 16.04 42.21
N SER A 226 21.46 16.23 41.27
CA SER A 226 21.72 17.02 40.06
C SER A 226 21.23 18.47 40.17
N SER A 227 20.43 18.81 41.20
CA SER A 227 19.73 20.11 41.30
C SER A 227 19.88 20.87 42.64
N PHE A 228 19.85 20.20 43.81
CA PHE A 228 19.95 20.62 45.24
C PHE A 228 19.30 21.95 45.77
N PRO A 229 18.79 22.04 47.04
CA PRO A 229 18.67 21.05 48.13
C PRO A 229 17.26 20.92 48.77
N ASN A 230 16.60 19.76 48.72
CA ASN A 230 16.11 19.09 49.95
C ASN A 230 15.74 17.62 49.71
N ARG A 231 16.07 16.76 50.68
CA ARG A 231 15.94 15.29 50.63
C ARG A 231 14.49 14.77 50.57
N ASN A 232 13.51 15.66 50.69
CA ASN A 232 12.12 15.31 50.97
C ASN A 232 11.17 15.43 49.76
N TYR A 233 11.62 16.00 48.63
CA TYR A 233 10.68 16.36 47.55
C TYR A 233 9.99 15.17 46.88
N LEU A 234 10.71 14.06 46.66
CA LEU A 234 10.15 12.83 46.08
C LEU A 234 9.64 11.83 47.13
N VAL A 235 10.00 12.01 48.41
CA VAL A 235 9.53 11.15 49.51
C VAL A 235 8.14 11.59 49.98
N ASP A 236 7.88 12.90 50.02
CA ASP A 236 6.54 13.49 50.20
C ASP A 236 5.67 13.29 48.93
N MET A 237 6.31 13.00 47.77
CA MET A 237 5.67 12.70 46.48
C MET A 237 4.80 11.43 46.50
N LEU A 238 4.92 10.60 47.52
CA LEU A 238 4.13 9.36 47.68
C LEU A 238 3.43 9.30 49.03
N GLY A 239 3.60 10.34 49.85
CA GLY A 239 3.01 10.47 51.17
C GLY A 239 2.59 11.91 51.40
N ASN A 240 1.31 12.19 51.11
CA ASN A 240 0.55 13.41 51.42
C ASN A 240 1.30 14.48 52.24
N ASN A 241 1.91 15.47 51.58
CA ASN A 241 1.67 16.91 51.82
C ASN A 241 2.52 17.77 50.89
N GLY A 242 1.95 18.91 50.47
CA GLY A 242 2.47 19.79 49.42
C GLY A 242 3.80 20.48 49.77
N ILE A 243 4.53 20.86 48.72
CA ILE A 243 5.88 21.45 48.83
C ILE A 243 5.97 22.73 48.02
N THR A 244 6.70 23.70 48.60
CA THR A 244 7.04 25.02 48.07
C THR A 244 8.12 24.98 46.99
N GLU A 245 8.03 25.97 46.09
CA GLU A 245 8.83 26.26 44.90
C GLU A 245 10.36 26.10 45.06
N SER A 246 10.90 25.00 44.52
CA SER A 246 12.29 24.96 44.05
C SER A 246 12.30 24.37 42.63
N LYS A 247 12.71 25.16 41.64
CA LYS A 247 12.67 24.81 40.21
C LYS A 247 13.54 23.60 39.91
N ILE A 248 12.92 22.43 39.76
CA ILE A 248 13.56 21.22 39.24
C ILE A 248 13.99 21.50 37.80
N ASN A 249 15.20 21.10 37.41
CA ASN A 249 15.66 21.27 36.03
C ASN A 249 14.93 20.26 35.10
N PRO A 250 14.15 20.73 34.11
CA PRO A 250 13.33 19.87 33.24
C PRO A 250 14.13 18.80 32.47
N CYS A 251 15.42 19.04 32.18
CA CYS A 251 16.28 18.08 31.48
C CYS A 251 16.38 16.74 32.21
N HIS A 252 16.45 16.74 33.55
CA HIS A 252 16.57 15.51 34.34
C HIS A 252 15.27 14.70 34.31
N LEU A 253 14.15 15.40 34.41
CA LEU A 253 12.83 14.78 34.37
C LEU A 253 12.57 14.14 32.99
N ASN A 254 12.92 14.86 31.92
CA ASN A 254 12.80 14.35 30.56
C ASN A 254 13.74 13.15 30.30
N THR A 255 14.92 13.08 30.93
CA THR A 255 15.78 11.88 30.88
C THR A 255 15.06 10.66 31.45
N LEU A 256 14.40 10.80 32.59
CA LEU A 256 13.67 9.69 33.22
C LEU A 256 12.45 9.27 32.40
N ILE A 257 11.70 10.23 31.85
CA ILE A 257 10.56 9.97 30.96
C ILE A 257 11.03 9.21 29.71
N ASN A 258 12.06 9.70 29.02
CA ASN A 258 12.60 9.07 27.82
C ASN A 258 13.14 7.66 28.10
N LEU A 259 13.77 7.45 29.26
CA LEU A 259 14.23 6.13 29.68
C LEU A 259 13.07 5.15 29.89
N CYS A 260 11.99 5.60 30.54
CA CYS A 260 10.77 4.80 30.70
C CYS A 260 10.16 4.42 29.36
N LEU A 261 10.13 5.35 28.39
CA LEU A 261 9.65 5.10 27.03
C LEU A 261 10.51 4.08 26.30
N GLN A 262 11.84 4.20 26.38
CA GLN A 262 12.77 3.25 25.77
C GLN A 262 12.62 1.83 26.32
N LEU A 263 12.30 1.71 27.62
CA LEU A 263 12.06 0.42 28.28
C LEU A 263 10.61 -0.05 28.13
N ASP A 264 9.80 0.68 27.36
CA ASP A 264 8.42 0.34 27.02
C ASP A 264 7.54 0.26 28.29
N HIS A 265 7.70 1.23 29.18
CA HIS A 265 7.03 1.36 30.48
C HIS A 265 6.24 2.68 30.60
N THR A 266 5.27 2.90 29.70
CA THR A 266 4.49 4.16 29.61
C THR A 266 3.73 4.53 30.88
N ASP A 267 3.27 3.57 31.68
CA ASP A 267 2.53 3.87 32.91
C ASP A 267 3.40 4.55 33.96
N LEU A 268 4.69 4.19 34.00
CA LEU A 268 5.65 4.86 34.87
C LEU A 268 5.95 6.26 34.34
N ALA A 269 6.09 6.43 33.03
CA ALA A 269 6.22 7.74 32.41
C ALA A 269 5.00 8.65 32.69
N LYS A 270 3.77 8.12 32.57
CA LYS A 270 2.52 8.81 32.94
C LYS A 270 2.50 9.20 34.42
N LYS A 271 2.96 8.32 35.32
CA LYS A 271 3.07 8.62 36.76
C LYS A 271 4.06 9.74 37.06
N ILE A 272 5.21 9.76 36.37
CA ILE A 272 6.20 10.82 36.49
C ILE A 272 5.61 12.18 36.08
N MET A 273 4.81 12.21 35.00
CA MET A 273 4.17 13.44 34.51
C MET A 273 2.97 13.90 35.34
N GLY A 274 2.12 12.97 35.77
CA GLY A 274 0.84 13.27 36.43
C GLY A 274 0.96 13.89 37.83
N TYR A 275 2.14 13.81 38.45
CA TYR A 275 2.36 14.31 39.80
C TYR A 275 2.55 15.84 39.89
N GLU A 276 2.89 16.50 38.78
CA GLU A 276 3.15 17.94 38.79
C GLU A 276 1.91 18.84 38.69
N LYS A 277 0.70 18.28 38.66
CA LYS A 277 -0.52 19.08 38.68
C LYS A 277 -0.80 19.59 40.10
N ASP A 278 -0.45 20.85 40.35
CA ASP A 278 -0.89 21.56 41.56
C ASP A 278 -2.43 21.61 41.62
N LYS A 279 -3.04 21.92 42.78
CA LYS A 279 -4.50 21.98 43.02
C LYS A 279 -5.27 22.93 42.08
N ARG A 280 -4.58 23.68 41.22
CA ARG A 280 -5.09 24.61 40.20
C ARG A 280 -4.79 24.18 38.75
N GLY A 281 -4.20 23.01 38.52
CA GLY A 281 -3.98 22.42 37.19
C GLY A 281 -2.79 22.98 36.39
N LYS A 282 -1.93 23.84 36.97
CA LYS A 282 -0.68 24.29 36.34
C LYS A 282 0.52 23.63 37.02
N SER A 283 1.35 22.96 36.23
CA SER A 283 2.67 22.46 36.62
C SER A 283 3.69 23.59 36.45
N SER A 284 4.54 23.81 37.46
CA SER A 284 5.56 24.86 37.47
C SER A 284 6.98 24.33 37.21
N ALA A 285 7.19 23.01 37.04
CA ALA A 285 8.52 22.40 36.88
C ALA A 285 8.65 21.42 35.68
N LEU A 286 7.56 20.96 35.07
CA LEU A 286 7.51 20.08 33.91
C LEU A 286 7.53 20.93 32.63
N ASP A 287 8.71 21.11 32.05
CA ASP A 287 8.82 21.62 30.69
C ASP A 287 9.19 20.47 29.73
N LEU A 288 8.18 19.93 29.05
CA LEU A 288 8.33 18.87 28.04
C LEU A 288 8.98 19.38 26.73
N ASN A 289 9.14 20.70 26.59
CA ASN A 289 9.75 21.36 25.43
C ASN A 289 11.24 21.63 25.63
N VAL A 290 11.86 20.98 26.61
CA VAL A 290 13.30 20.98 26.87
C VAL A 290 13.87 19.59 26.57
N LYS A 291 15.07 19.53 26.00
CA LYS A 291 15.75 18.26 25.70
C LYS A 291 16.24 17.58 26.98
N ASP A 292 16.24 16.26 26.98
CA ASP A 292 16.96 15.49 27.99
C ASP A 292 18.49 15.61 27.82
N HIS A 293 19.25 14.99 28.70
CA HIS A 293 20.72 14.94 28.63
C HIS A 293 21.29 14.28 27.36
N ASN A 294 20.47 13.54 26.63
CA ASN A 294 20.82 12.88 25.37
C ASN A 294 20.36 13.70 24.15
N GLY A 295 19.88 14.93 24.34
CA GLY A 295 19.40 15.79 23.26
C GLY A 295 18.00 15.44 22.73
N GLN A 296 17.24 14.61 23.45
CA GLN A 296 15.99 14.04 22.99
C GLN A 296 14.78 14.63 23.71
N TYR A 297 13.78 15.09 22.94
CA TYR A 297 12.47 15.47 23.49
C TYR A 297 11.59 14.26 23.77
N PRO A 298 10.71 14.32 24.80
CA PRO A 298 9.70 13.30 25.09
C PRO A 298 8.80 12.91 23.92
N LEU A 299 8.27 13.88 23.16
CA LEU A 299 7.39 13.59 22.00
C LEU A 299 8.11 12.79 20.91
N PHE A 300 9.36 13.14 20.60
CA PHE A 300 10.17 12.38 19.66
C PHE A 300 10.56 11.01 20.22
N ALA A 301 10.80 10.87 21.53
CA ALA A 301 11.10 9.60 22.16
C ALA A 301 9.91 8.62 22.04
N VAL A 302 8.67 9.11 22.23
CA VAL A 302 7.46 8.29 22.04
C VAL A 302 7.41 7.73 20.62
N ILE A 303 7.62 8.56 19.60
CA ILE A 303 7.62 8.11 18.20
C ILE A 303 8.79 7.14 17.94
N LYS A 304 9.99 7.46 18.43
CA LYS A 304 11.22 6.66 18.22
C LYS A 304 11.11 5.25 18.79
N TYR A 305 10.50 5.11 19.97
CA TYR A 305 10.38 3.83 20.68
C TYR A 305 9.03 3.15 20.46
N SER A 306 8.07 3.82 19.81
CA SER A 306 6.84 3.17 19.33
C SER A 306 7.20 1.98 18.44
N LYS A 307 6.54 0.84 18.65
CA LYS A 307 6.78 -0.39 17.87
C LYS A 307 5.91 -0.46 16.61
N TYR A 308 5.57 0.68 16.03
CA TYR A 308 4.65 0.77 14.89
C TYR A 308 5.12 -0.12 13.72
N PRO A 309 4.20 -0.91 13.09
CA PRO A 309 2.74 -0.95 13.28
C PRO A 309 2.25 -1.86 14.41
N VAL A 310 3.13 -2.50 15.17
CA VAL A 310 2.78 -3.46 16.23
C VAL A 310 2.55 -2.71 17.55
N ASP A 311 1.32 -2.76 18.07
CA ASP A 311 0.95 -2.27 19.42
C ASP A 311 1.06 -0.73 19.61
N ASN A 312 0.37 0.04 18.76
CA ASN A 312 0.46 1.51 18.75
C ASN A 312 -0.41 2.22 19.79
N LYS A 313 -1.55 1.64 20.21
CA LYS A 313 -2.55 2.33 21.03
C LYS A 313 -1.99 2.89 22.34
N LYS A 314 -1.13 2.13 23.01
CA LYS A 314 -0.41 2.56 24.22
C LYS A 314 0.48 3.78 23.98
N TYR A 315 1.18 3.82 22.84
CA TYR A 315 2.06 4.93 22.47
C TYR A 315 1.27 6.14 21.96
N GLU A 316 0.15 5.93 21.27
CA GLU A 316 -0.80 7.00 20.93
C GLU A 316 -1.38 7.65 22.18
N GLU A 317 -1.84 6.87 23.16
CA GLU A 317 -2.31 7.38 24.45
C GLU A 317 -1.20 8.12 25.22
N MET A 318 0.04 7.63 25.15
CA MET A 318 1.19 8.30 25.76
C MET A 318 1.53 9.61 25.02
N PHE A 319 1.44 9.62 23.70
CA PHE A 319 1.65 10.80 22.87
C PHE A 319 0.59 11.87 23.19
N GLN A 320 -0.68 11.48 23.25
CA GLN A 320 -1.76 12.35 23.67
C GLN A 320 -1.55 12.85 25.10
N CYS A 321 -1.11 11.99 26.01
CA CYS A 321 -0.81 12.38 27.39
C CYS A 321 0.28 13.45 27.46
N LEU A 322 1.35 13.35 26.65
CA LEU A 322 2.38 14.39 26.59
C LEU A 322 1.82 15.73 26.10
N LEU A 323 0.98 15.71 25.07
CA LEU A 323 0.31 16.91 24.55
C LEU A 323 -0.60 17.55 25.60
N ASP A 324 -1.39 16.73 26.32
CA ASP A 324 -2.27 17.18 27.40
C ASP A 324 -1.51 17.82 28.58
N HIS A 325 -0.20 17.53 28.70
CA HIS A 325 0.70 18.12 29.70
C HIS A 325 1.58 19.26 29.14
N GLY A 326 1.26 19.81 27.96
CA GLY A 326 1.89 21.02 27.43
C GLY A 326 3.11 20.79 26.54
N ALA A 327 3.33 19.55 26.06
CA ALA A 327 4.33 19.33 25.01
C ALA A 327 3.87 19.97 23.69
N SER A 328 4.75 20.74 23.07
CA SER A 328 4.50 21.43 21.81
C SER A 328 4.78 20.50 20.63
N PRO A 329 3.85 20.37 19.67
CA PRO A 329 4.08 19.58 18.46
C PRO A 329 5.00 20.27 17.44
N ASN A 330 5.29 21.57 17.62
CA ASN A 330 6.11 22.38 16.69
C ASN A 330 7.63 22.32 16.99
N ILE A 331 8.05 21.42 17.89
CA ILE A 331 9.46 21.19 18.21
C ILE A 331 10.24 20.59 17.02
N LYS A 332 11.53 20.93 16.95
CA LYS A 332 12.47 20.45 15.92
C LYS A 332 13.69 19.78 16.57
N THR A 333 14.25 18.76 15.93
CA THR A 333 15.53 18.15 16.35
C THR A 333 16.70 19.14 16.18
N ASP A 334 17.89 18.81 16.70
CA ASP A 334 19.11 19.61 16.45
C ASP A 334 19.41 19.81 14.96
N ASN A 335 18.99 18.85 14.12
CA ASN A 335 19.16 18.91 12.67
C ASN A 335 18.00 19.64 11.96
N GLY A 336 17.10 20.30 12.71
CA GLY A 336 15.97 21.05 12.18
C GLY A 336 14.79 20.21 11.69
N VAL A 337 14.77 18.89 11.93
CA VAL A 337 13.65 18.02 11.52
C VAL A 337 12.47 18.24 12.46
N SER A 338 11.31 18.65 11.93
CA SER A 338 10.09 18.82 12.72
C SER A 338 9.52 17.49 13.22
N LEU A 339 8.73 17.54 14.30
CA LEU A 339 8.06 16.37 14.86
C LEU A 339 7.21 15.63 13.81
N LEU A 340 6.43 16.37 13.02
CA LEU A 340 5.61 15.80 11.94
C LEU A 340 6.47 15.05 10.92
N MET A 341 7.55 15.68 10.43
CA MET A 341 8.45 15.04 9.46
C MET A 341 9.06 13.76 10.01
N TYR A 342 9.41 13.75 11.30
CA TYR A 342 9.92 12.56 11.97
C TYR A 342 8.85 11.46 12.10
N SER A 343 7.60 11.81 12.40
CA SER A 343 6.47 10.87 12.42
C SER A 343 6.24 10.21 11.05
N ILE A 344 6.34 10.99 9.96
CA ILE A 344 6.28 10.47 8.58
C ILE A 344 7.46 9.52 8.30
N GLN A 345 8.69 9.89 8.69
CA GLN A 345 9.87 9.01 8.54
C GLN A 345 9.72 7.68 9.28
N LYS A 346 9.09 7.70 10.45
CA LYS A 346 8.79 6.52 11.26
C LYS A 346 7.51 5.80 10.82
N ARG A 347 6.84 6.30 9.78
CA ARG A 347 5.62 5.74 9.19
C ARG A 347 4.47 5.60 10.19
N ASN A 348 4.43 6.39 11.25
CA ASN A 348 3.39 6.31 12.29
C ASN A 348 2.16 7.15 11.89
N GLU A 349 1.24 6.56 11.15
CA GLU A 349 0.04 7.22 10.60
C GLU A 349 -0.89 7.80 11.66
N PRO A 350 -1.23 7.10 12.76
CA PRO A 350 -2.09 7.66 13.80
C PRO A 350 -1.51 8.92 14.45
N ILE A 351 -0.19 8.98 14.67
CA ILE A 351 0.44 10.19 15.22
C ILE A 351 0.44 11.33 14.19
N VAL A 352 0.65 11.04 12.90
CA VAL A 352 0.55 12.04 11.83
C VAL A 352 -0.85 12.64 11.79
N ASP A 353 -1.89 11.81 11.78
CA ASP A 353 -3.28 12.25 11.79
C ASP A 353 -3.62 13.06 13.05
N LEU A 354 -3.15 12.63 14.22
CA LEU A 354 -3.36 13.34 15.49
C LEU A 354 -2.70 14.71 15.51
N ILE A 355 -1.48 14.84 14.98
CA ILE A 355 -0.80 16.14 14.86
C ILE A 355 -1.58 17.06 13.92
N LEU A 356 -1.91 16.59 12.72
CA LEU A 356 -2.55 17.41 11.68
C LEU A 356 -4.00 17.77 12.04
N SER A 357 -4.75 16.90 12.71
CA SER A 357 -6.16 17.14 13.06
C SER A 357 -6.35 18.14 14.21
N ARG A 358 -5.33 18.36 15.05
CA ARG A 358 -5.47 19.15 16.29
C ARG A 358 -4.59 20.39 16.37
N PHE A 359 -3.54 20.49 15.57
CA PHE A 359 -2.53 21.52 15.73
C PHE A 359 -2.14 22.16 14.41
N VAL A 360 -1.85 23.47 14.47
CA VAL A 360 -1.23 24.20 13.36
C VAL A 360 0.27 23.94 13.39
N VAL A 361 0.78 23.31 12.35
CA VAL A 361 2.21 23.02 12.19
C VAL A 361 2.91 24.20 11.53
N GLU A 362 3.89 24.77 12.22
CA GLU A 362 4.71 25.90 11.75
C GLU A 362 5.83 25.45 10.80
N ASP A 363 6.19 26.31 9.84
CA ASP A 363 7.28 26.12 8.86
C ASP A 363 7.25 24.77 8.10
N MET A 364 6.06 24.22 7.82
CA MET A 364 5.96 22.95 7.12
C MET A 364 6.16 23.11 5.61
N ASP A 365 7.20 22.49 5.07
CA ASP A 365 7.32 22.25 3.63
C ASP A 365 6.40 21.10 3.21
N MET A 366 5.23 21.46 2.67
CA MET A 366 4.17 20.52 2.33
C MET A 366 4.53 19.59 1.17
N ASP A 367 5.21 20.11 0.14
CA ASP A 367 5.67 19.29 -0.98
C ASP A 367 6.69 18.24 -0.52
N LYS A 368 7.62 18.63 0.37
CA LYS A 368 8.58 17.70 0.95
C LYS A 368 7.91 16.65 1.84
N ALA A 369 6.89 17.02 2.62
CA ALA A 369 6.15 16.09 3.47
C ALA A 369 5.38 15.05 2.64
N ILE A 370 4.67 15.50 1.60
CA ILE A 370 3.97 14.63 0.64
C ILE A 370 4.97 13.72 -0.08
N SER A 371 6.06 14.28 -0.61
CA SER A 371 7.11 13.51 -1.28
C SER A 371 7.73 12.44 -0.37
N LEU A 372 7.92 12.74 0.92
CA LEU A 372 8.45 11.80 1.90
C LEU A 372 7.46 10.65 2.17
N ALA A 373 6.18 10.97 2.36
CA ALA A 373 5.12 9.96 2.56
C ALA A 373 4.99 9.03 1.33
N LEU A 374 5.08 9.59 0.12
CA LEU A 374 5.08 8.84 -1.14
C LEU A 374 6.30 7.93 -1.28
N ASN A 375 7.51 8.38 -0.89
CA ASN A 375 8.70 7.50 -0.92
C ASN A 375 8.55 6.27 -0.01
N TYR A 376 7.69 6.34 1.02
CA TYR A 376 7.38 5.22 1.90
C TYR A 376 6.09 4.48 1.52
N ASN A 377 5.49 4.82 0.38
CA ASN A 377 4.26 4.22 -0.14
C ASN A 377 3.08 4.29 0.86
N ASN A 378 3.04 5.34 1.70
CA ASN A 378 1.96 5.53 2.68
C ASN A 378 0.97 6.59 2.17
N PHE A 379 0.00 6.14 1.38
CA PHE A 379 -1.01 7.02 0.76
C PHE A 379 -2.01 7.60 1.77
N ASN A 380 -2.28 6.92 2.89
CA ASN A 380 -3.15 7.45 3.93
C ASN A 380 -2.56 8.72 4.58
N MET A 381 -1.24 8.73 4.80
CA MET A 381 -0.56 9.95 5.23
C MET A 381 -0.68 11.07 4.20
N VAL A 382 -0.56 10.75 2.91
CA VAL A 382 -0.75 11.75 1.84
C VAL A 382 -2.16 12.32 1.88
N THR A 383 -3.18 11.48 2.07
CA THR A 383 -4.57 11.91 2.27
C THR A 383 -4.69 12.87 3.46
N CYS A 384 -4.09 12.55 4.62
CA CYS A 384 -4.09 13.41 5.80
C CYS A 384 -3.43 14.77 5.52
N LEU A 385 -2.29 14.77 4.82
CA LEU A 385 -1.55 15.99 4.45
C LEU A 385 -2.35 16.87 3.48
N ILE A 386 -3.04 16.29 2.49
CA ILE A 386 -3.88 17.04 1.55
C ILE A 386 -5.10 17.64 2.26
N ARG A 387 -5.76 16.87 3.14
CA ARG A 387 -6.88 17.36 3.95
C ARG A 387 -6.44 18.51 4.85
N TYR A 388 -5.27 18.40 5.48
CA TYR A 388 -4.69 19.46 6.27
C TYR A 388 -4.41 20.71 5.44
N ALA A 389 -3.77 20.56 4.27
CA ALA A 389 -3.46 21.67 3.39
C ALA A 389 -4.72 22.41 2.93
N LYS A 390 -5.78 21.67 2.60
CA LYS A 390 -7.11 22.22 2.29
C LYS A 390 -7.64 23.08 3.45
N ASN A 391 -7.62 22.55 4.68
CA ASN A 391 -8.21 23.20 5.85
C ASN A 391 -7.43 24.44 6.32
N HIS A 392 -6.17 24.59 5.91
CA HIS A 392 -5.29 25.68 6.32
C HIS A 392 -4.86 26.59 5.16
N ASP A 393 -5.55 26.53 4.03
CA ASP A 393 -5.28 27.34 2.84
C ASP A 393 -3.84 27.22 2.29
N ILE A 394 -3.25 26.02 2.36
CA ILE A 394 -1.87 25.74 1.92
C ILE A 394 -1.88 25.25 0.47
N SER A 395 -1.13 25.94 -0.39
CA SER A 395 -0.94 25.55 -1.79
C SER A 395 -0.06 24.30 -1.93
N ILE A 396 -0.54 23.29 -2.66
CA ILE A 396 0.18 22.06 -3.02
C ILE A 396 0.40 22.04 -4.54
N PRO A 397 1.60 21.70 -5.03
CA PRO A 397 1.86 21.56 -6.47
C PRO A 397 1.27 20.24 -7.01
N ILE A 398 -0.06 20.15 -7.14
CA ILE A 398 -0.75 18.89 -7.53
C ILE A 398 -0.40 18.40 -8.95
N HIS A 399 0.01 19.30 -9.84
CA HIS A 399 0.45 18.99 -11.21
C HIS A 399 1.93 18.64 -11.32
N LYS A 400 2.66 18.61 -10.21
CA LYS A 400 4.05 18.18 -10.24
C LYS A 400 4.12 16.67 -10.45
N LYS A 401 4.84 16.25 -11.48
CA LYS A 401 5.18 14.84 -11.69
C LYS A 401 6.03 14.34 -10.52
N MET A 402 5.65 13.20 -9.96
CA MET A 402 6.43 12.46 -8.96
C MET A 402 7.73 11.94 -9.59
N LYS A 403 8.64 11.40 -8.77
CA LYS A 403 9.94 10.85 -9.25
C LYS A 403 9.80 9.76 -10.32
N ASN A 404 8.68 9.05 -10.34
CA ASN A 404 8.35 8.02 -11.33
C ASN A 404 7.74 8.60 -12.63
N GLY A 405 7.67 9.93 -12.79
CA GLY A 405 7.09 10.61 -13.95
C GLY A 405 5.56 10.73 -13.93
N ARG A 406 4.86 10.15 -12.94
CA ARG A 406 3.40 10.16 -12.86
C ARG A 406 2.88 11.31 -12.01
N TYR A 407 1.66 11.77 -12.30
CA TYR A 407 0.95 12.71 -11.43
C TYR A 407 0.39 12.01 -10.20
N LEU A 408 0.29 12.73 -9.08
CA LEU A 408 -0.20 12.19 -7.81
C LEU A 408 -1.62 11.60 -7.95
N LEU A 409 -2.50 12.25 -8.70
CA LEU A 409 -3.84 11.76 -8.97
C LEU A 409 -3.83 10.40 -9.70
N MET A 410 -2.94 10.24 -10.68
CA MET A 410 -2.80 8.98 -11.42
C MET A 410 -2.27 7.86 -10.55
N GLU A 411 -1.30 8.16 -9.69
CA GLU A 411 -0.77 7.18 -8.74
C GLU A 411 -1.85 6.76 -7.73
N ALA A 412 -2.66 7.69 -7.24
CA ALA A 412 -3.79 7.37 -6.35
C ALA A 412 -4.79 6.39 -7.00
N ILE A 413 -5.05 6.55 -8.30
CA ILE A 413 -5.89 5.63 -9.10
C ILE A 413 -5.22 4.25 -9.20
N THR A 414 -3.93 4.18 -9.54
CA THR A 414 -3.18 2.91 -9.62
C THR A 414 -3.25 2.13 -8.30
N GLN A 415 -3.23 2.83 -7.17
CA GLN A 415 -3.23 2.26 -5.83
C GLN A 415 -4.64 1.99 -5.31
N LYS A 416 -5.68 2.26 -6.13
CA LYS A 416 -7.10 2.08 -5.78
C LYS A 416 -7.52 2.86 -4.53
N ASN A 417 -6.84 3.97 -4.25
CA ASN A 417 -7.07 4.76 -3.06
C ASN A 417 -8.17 5.80 -3.32
N PHE A 418 -9.42 5.38 -3.15
CA PHE A 418 -10.59 6.23 -3.34
C PHE A 418 -10.56 7.50 -2.47
N GLU A 419 -10.15 7.38 -1.20
CA GLU A 419 -10.13 8.52 -0.27
C GLU A 419 -9.12 9.59 -0.69
N LEU A 420 -7.94 9.16 -1.17
CA LEU A 420 -6.94 10.07 -1.71
C LEU A 420 -7.43 10.75 -2.99
N VAL A 421 -8.06 10.02 -3.91
CA VAL A 421 -8.65 10.60 -5.12
C VAL A 421 -9.72 11.62 -4.76
N ALA A 422 -10.64 11.28 -3.85
CA ALA A 422 -11.68 12.20 -3.39
C ALA A 422 -11.09 13.46 -2.74
N SER A 423 -10.06 13.30 -1.90
CA SER A 423 -9.38 14.44 -1.25
C SER A 423 -8.66 15.34 -2.26
N LEU A 424 -8.07 14.77 -3.31
CA LEU A 424 -7.42 15.52 -4.39
C LEU A 424 -8.44 16.29 -5.24
N ILE A 425 -9.59 15.68 -5.55
CA ILE A 425 -10.68 16.35 -6.28
C ILE A 425 -11.28 17.49 -5.47
N GLU A 426 -11.56 17.25 -4.19
CA GLU A 426 -12.09 18.27 -3.30
C GLU A 426 -11.10 19.44 -3.17
N TYR A 427 -9.81 19.14 -2.98
CA TYR A 427 -8.76 20.15 -2.98
C TYR A 427 -8.74 20.92 -4.31
N ALA A 428 -8.63 20.24 -5.46
CA ALA A 428 -8.57 20.89 -6.76
C ALA A 428 -9.79 21.77 -7.04
N THR A 429 -10.99 21.33 -6.65
CA THR A 429 -12.24 22.09 -6.81
C THR A 429 -12.22 23.38 -5.98
N ASN A 430 -11.75 23.32 -4.72
CA ASN A 430 -11.67 24.50 -3.85
C ASN A 430 -10.71 25.58 -4.38
N TYR A 431 -9.65 25.18 -5.09
CA TYR A 431 -8.65 26.09 -5.66
C TYR A 431 -8.79 26.32 -7.17
N ASN A 432 -9.88 25.84 -7.79
CA ASN A 432 -10.10 25.91 -9.25
C ASN A 432 -8.92 25.36 -10.07
N ILE A 433 -8.33 24.25 -9.64
CA ILE A 433 -7.23 23.60 -10.33
C ILE A 433 -7.78 22.60 -11.34
N ASP A 434 -7.38 22.74 -12.60
CA ASP A 434 -7.78 21.85 -13.68
C ASP A 434 -7.24 20.42 -13.48
N LEU A 435 -8.10 19.41 -13.50
CA LEU A 435 -7.72 18.00 -13.37
C LEU A 435 -7.62 17.25 -14.71
N ASN A 436 -7.76 17.94 -15.84
CA ASN A 436 -7.57 17.39 -17.20
C ASN A 436 -6.08 17.22 -17.56
N ILE A 437 -5.30 16.68 -16.62
CA ILE A 437 -3.92 16.30 -16.85
C ILE A 437 -3.84 15.03 -17.69
N SER A 438 -2.72 14.80 -18.35
CA SER A 438 -2.52 13.59 -19.14
C SER A 438 -1.13 13.00 -18.89
N ASN A 439 -1.03 11.66 -18.82
CA ASN A 439 0.27 10.99 -18.70
C ASN A 439 1.09 11.10 -20.01
N ASP A 440 2.24 10.44 -20.09
CA ASP A 440 3.12 10.52 -21.27
C ASP A 440 2.52 9.89 -22.55
N ILE A 441 1.46 9.09 -22.41
CA ILE A 441 0.64 8.51 -23.50
C ILE A 441 -0.65 9.33 -23.68
N HIS A 442 -0.72 10.52 -23.08
CA HIS A 442 -1.89 11.39 -23.08
C HIS A 442 -3.18 10.78 -22.51
N TYR A 443 -3.10 9.73 -21.69
CA TYR A 443 -4.29 9.25 -20.98
C TYR A 443 -4.64 10.23 -19.87
N THR A 444 -5.89 10.68 -19.85
CA THR A 444 -6.48 11.44 -18.74
C THR A 444 -6.77 10.55 -17.54
N PRO A 445 -6.96 11.09 -16.32
CA PRO A 445 -7.28 10.27 -15.14
C PRO A 445 -8.53 9.43 -15.36
N LEU A 446 -9.47 9.94 -16.17
CA LEU A 446 -10.68 9.25 -16.53
C LEU A 446 -10.42 8.01 -17.41
N ILE A 447 -9.67 8.17 -18.51
CA ILE A 447 -9.24 7.05 -19.37
C ILE A 447 -8.40 6.06 -18.57
N TYR A 448 -7.51 6.56 -17.71
CA TYR A 448 -6.62 5.74 -16.90
C TYR A 448 -7.38 4.91 -15.86
N ALA A 449 -8.39 5.48 -15.19
CA ALA A 449 -9.25 4.76 -14.24
C ALA A 449 -10.07 3.66 -14.94
N TYR A 450 -10.63 3.95 -16.12
CA TYR A 450 -11.34 2.96 -16.92
C TYR A 450 -10.43 1.83 -17.38
N ASN A 451 -9.23 2.16 -17.87
CA ASN A 451 -8.25 1.17 -18.30
C ASN A 451 -7.67 0.33 -17.16
N SER A 452 -7.65 0.87 -15.95
CA SER A 452 -7.24 0.15 -14.73
C SER A 452 -8.38 -0.64 -14.07
N ASN A 453 -9.59 -0.64 -14.65
CA ASN A 453 -10.80 -1.31 -14.13
C ASN A 453 -11.28 -0.77 -12.76
N GLU A 454 -11.06 0.52 -12.48
CA GLU A 454 -11.42 1.19 -11.22
C GLU A 454 -12.73 1.99 -11.38
N MET A 455 -13.86 1.27 -11.50
CA MET A 455 -15.15 1.85 -11.85
C MET A 455 -15.74 2.81 -10.81
N GLU A 456 -15.47 2.62 -9.52
CA GLU A 456 -15.93 3.55 -8.47
C GLU A 456 -15.21 4.90 -8.58
N ILE A 457 -13.90 4.85 -8.79
CA ILE A 457 -13.07 6.04 -9.01
C ILE A 457 -13.46 6.71 -10.33
N PHE A 458 -13.69 5.93 -11.39
CA PHE A 458 -14.17 6.44 -12.67
C PHE A 458 -15.45 7.26 -12.50
N LYS A 459 -16.47 6.71 -11.82
CA LYS A 459 -17.76 7.39 -11.58
C LYS A 459 -17.59 8.70 -10.81
N LEU A 460 -16.64 8.75 -9.88
CA LEU A 460 -16.30 9.97 -9.16
C LEU A 460 -15.67 10.99 -10.12
N LEU A 461 -14.70 10.57 -10.95
CA LEU A 461 -13.95 11.46 -11.85
C LEU A 461 -14.79 12.06 -12.97
N VAL A 462 -15.80 11.36 -13.51
CA VAL A 462 -16.66 11.85 -14.61
C VAL A 462 -17.30 13.21 -14.29
N GLN A 463 -17.55 13.50 -13.01
CA GLN A 463 -18.20 14.75 -12.59
C GLN A 463 -17.26 15.97 -12.61
N TYR A 464 -15.95 15.76 -12.65
CA TYR A 464 -14.93 16.80 -12.46
C TYR A 464 -13.90 16.89 -13.59
N ILE A 465 -13.88 15.90 -14.48
CA ILE A 465 -12.92 15.78 -15.58
C ILE A 465 -13.68 15.79 -16.90
N ASN A 466 -13.14 16.51 -17.89
CA ASN A 466 -13.69 16.58 -19.23
C ASN A 466 -13.66 15.19 -19.89
N ILE A 467 -14.84 14.70 -20.23
CA ILE A 467 -15.01 13.38 -20.85
C ILE A 467 -14.57 13.35 -22.32
N ASN A 468 -14.43 14.51 -22.95
CA ASN A 468 -14.07 14.68 -24.35
C ASN A 468 -12.57 14.77 -24.62
N GLU A 469 -11.74 14.68 -23.58
CA GLU A 469 -10.29 14.64 -23.76
C GLU A 469 -9.87 13.41 -24.58
N ARG A 470 -8.89 13.64 -25.45
CA ARG A 470 -8.40 12.65 -26.41
C ARG A 470 -6.97 12.25 -26.06
N ASP A 471 -6.63 10.99 -26.32
CA ASP A 471 -5.27 10.51 -26.16
C ASP A 471 -4.34 10.98 -27.30
N PHE A 472 -3.09 10.50 -27.32
CA PHE A 472 -2.11 10.85 -28.35
C PHE A 472 -2.48 10.37 -29.76
N THR A 473 -3.36 9.36 -29.86
CA THR A 473 -3.89 8.87 -31.13
C THR A 473 -5.15 9.60 -31.57
N GLY A 474 -5.66 10.53 -30.75
CA GLY A 474 -6.91 11.24 -31.00
C GLY A 474 -8.16 10.47 -30.57
N ASN A 475 -8.00 9.34 -29.87
CA ASN A 475 -9.10 8.52 -29.37
C ASN A 475 -9.66 9.10 -28.06
N ASN A 476 -10.96 9.31 -28.00
CA ASN A 476 -11.66 9.57 -26.73
C ASN A 476 -11.99 8.27 -25.97
N LEU A 477 -12.63 8.40 -24.81
CA LEU A 477 -12.98 7.27 -23.95
C LEU A 477 -13.88 6.21 -24.63
N LEU A 478 -14.75 6.63 -25.56
CA LEU A 478 -15.72 5.75 -26.21
C LEU A 478 -15.03 4.76 -27.17
N PHE A 479 -13.91 5.13 -27.79
CA PHE A 479 -13.06 4.18 -28.55
C PHE A 479 -12.66 2.98 -27.69
N TYR A 480 -12.12 3.22 -26.49
CA TYR A 480 -11.69 2.14 -25.59
C TYR A 480 -12.85 1.27 -25.09
N ALA A 481 -14.03 1.87 -24.85
CA ALA A 481 -15.20 1.12 -24.42
C ALA A 481 -15.71 0.16 -25.51
N ILE A 482 -15.63 0.60 -26.78
CA ILE A 482 -15.94 -0.22 -27.97
C ILE A 482 -14.91 -1.34 -28.14
N GLU A 483 -13.62 -1.01 -28.09
CA GLU A 483 -12.52 -1.98 -28.22
C GLU A 483 -12.63 -3.12 -27.20
N LYS A 484 -12.98 -2.78 -25.95
CA LYS A 484 -13.20 -3.75 -24.87
C LYS A 484 -14.54 -4.49 -24.93
N ASN A 485 -15.42 -4.14 -25.86
CA ASN A 485 -16.78 -4.67 -25.95
C ASN A 485 -17.59 -4.48 -24.64
N ASP A 486 -17.39 -3.34 -23.97
CA ASP A 486 -18.10 -3.01 -22.73
C ASP A 486 -19.42 -2.29 -23.05
N LEU A 487 -20.43 -3.07 -23.42
CA LEU A 487 -21.75 -2.55 -23.82
C LEU A 487 -22.40 -1.67 -22.74
N LYS A 488 -22.10 -1.90 -21.46
CA LYS A 488 -22.65 -1.09 -20.36
C LYS A 488 -21.99 0.27 -20.31
N MET A 489 -20.66 0.32 -20.47
CA MET A 489 -19.95 1.59 -20.55
C MET A 489 -20.34 2.35 -21.82
N VAL A 490 -20.47 1.68 -22.97
CA VAL A 490 -20.95 2.32 -24.20
C VAL A 490 -22.33 2.95 -23.98
N ASP A 491 -23.30 2.20 -23.43
CA ASP A 491 -24.65 2.72 -23.13
C ASP A 491 -24.66 3.85 -22.09
N TYR A 492 -23.71 3.85 -21.16
CA TYR A 492 -23.51 4.95 -20.21
C TYR A 492 -22.95 6.20 -20.91
N LEU A 493 -21.87 6.06 -21.68
CA LEU A 493 -21.16 7.16 -22.34
C LEU A 493 -22.04 7.89 -23.35
N ILE A 494 -22.82 7.18 -24.17
CA ILE A 494 -23.73 7.82 -25.14
C ILE A 494 -24.87 8.64 -24.51
N LYS A 495 -25.07 8.52 -23.18
CA LYS A 495 -26.03 9.33 -22.41
C LYS A 495 -25.36 10.53 -21.72
N THR A 496 -24.06 10.68 -21.88
CA THR A 496 -23.26 11.82 -21.40
C THR A 496 -22.91 12.74 -22.58
N ASP A 497 -22.28 13.88 -22.29
CA ASP A 497 -21.84 14.86 -23.31
C ASP A 497 -20.57 14.44 -24.07
N ILE A 498 -20.31 13.13 -24.19
CA ILE A 498 -19.16 12.63 -24.96
C ILE A 498 -19.39 12.82 -26.46
N ASP A 499 -18.34 13.20 -27.18
CA ASP A 499 -18.32 13.31 -28.64
C ASP A 499 -18.39 11.92 -29.27
N THR A 500 -19.62 11.49 -29.58
CA THR A 500 -19.92 10.21 -30.23
C THR A 500 -19.47 10.13 -31.69
N ASN A 501 -19.05 11.26 -32.29
CA ASN A 501 -18.59 11.35 -33.67
C ASN A 501 -17.11 11.73 -33.76
N ASN A 502 -16.35 11.54 -32.67
CA ASN A 502 -14.92 11.79 -32.64
C ASN A 502 -14.20 10.99 -33.74
N ILE A 503 -13.37 11.72 -34.49
CA ILE A 503 -12.43 11.16 -35.47
C ILE A 503 -11.04 11.24 -34.86
N ASN A 504 -10.31 10.12 -34.91
CA ASN A 504 -8.95 10.03 -34.39
C ASN A 504 -7.90 10.49 -35.43
N ASN A 505 -6.63 10.42 -35.07
CA ASN A 505 -5.53 10.94 -35.90
C ASN A 505 -5.26 10.10 -37.17
N ILE A 506 -5.87 8.93 -37.31
CA ILE A 506 -5.83 8.11 -38.53
C ILE A 506 -7.12 8.21 -39.36
N GLU A 507 -7.92 9.24 -39.12
CA GLU A 507 -9.20 9.52 -39.80
C GLU A 507 -10.27 8.43 -39.59
N GLU A 508 -10.12 7.61 -38.55
CA GLU A 508 -11.12 6.62 -38.16
C GLU A 508 -12.12 7.28 -37.20
N SER A 509 -13.42 7.23 -37.53
CA SER A 509 -14.48 7.66 -36.63
C SER A 509 -14.84 6.57 -35.60
N ILE A 510 -15.52 6.94 -34.52
CA ILE A 510 -16.10 5.97 -33.57
C ILE A 510 -16.96 4.91 -34.27
N PHE A 511 -17.71 5.34 -35.29
CA PHE A 511 -18.56 4.45 -36.07
C PHE A 511 -17.73 3.46 -36.91
N ASP A 512 -16.68 3.94 -37.59
CA ASP A 512 -15.75 3.09 -38.35
C ASP A 512 -15.07 2.06 -37.43
N HIS A 513 -14.67 2.49 -36.23
CA HIS A 513 -14.08 1.62 -35.23
C HIS A 513 -15.07 0.55 -34.74
N ALA A 514 -16.32 0.93 -34.47
CA ALA A 514 -17.35 -0.04 -34.11
C ALA A 514 -17.59 -1.08 -35.21
N LEU A 515 -17.58 -0.69 -36.49
CA LEU A 515 -17.69 -1.62 -37.62
C LEU A 515 -16.49 -2.57 -37.70
N SER A 516 -15.27 -2.07 -37.44
CA SER A 516 -14.05 -2.89 -37.49
C SER A 516 -14.03 -4.00 -36.42
N THR A 517 -14.69 -3.78 -35.27
CA THR A 517 -14.87 -4.84 -34.25
C THR A 517 -15.80 -5.98 -34.69
N ARG A 518 -16.56 -5.80 -35.77
CA ARG A 518 -17.61 -6.73 -36.27
C ARG A 518 -18.63 -7.14 -35.21
N ASN A 519 -18.89 -6.27 -34.23
CA ASN A 519 -19.81 -6.54 -33.13
C ASN A 519 -21.15 -5.84 -33.32
N VAL A 520 -22.15 -6.60 -33.78
CA VAL A 520 -23.53 -6.14 -33.98
C VAL A 520 -24.14 -5.52 -32.72
N ARG A 521 -23.79 -6.01 -31.53
CA ARG A 521 -24.35 -5.48 -30.28
C ARG A 521 -23.85 -4.08 -29.98
N VAL A 522 -22.55 -3.82 -30.18
CA VAL A 522 -21.96 -2.48 -30.01
C VAL A 522 -22.63 -1.51 -30.98
N LEU A 523 -22.74 -1.89 -32.25
CA LEU A 523 -23.36 -1.07 -33.28
C LEU A 523 -24.81 -0.70 -32.93
N ARG A 524 -25.62 -1.68 -32.48
CA ARG A 524 -27.02 -1.44 -32.07
C ARG A 524 -27.14 -0.50 -30.87
N VAL A 525 -26.18 -0.52 -29.94
CA VAL A 525 -26.19 0.41 -28.80
C VAL A 525 -25.84 1.83 -29.25
N LEU A 526 -24.80 1.98 -30.09
CA LEU A 526 -24.38 3.29 -30.61
C LEU A 526 -25.47 3.97 -31.45
N LEU A 527 -26.22 3.20 -32.23
CA LEU A 527 -27.25 3.76 -33.13
C LEU A 527 -28.58 4.07 -32.45
N LYS A 528 -28.79 3.66 -31.19
CA LYS A 528 -30.10 3.73 -30.52
C LYS A 528 -30.61 5.16 -30.25
N ASN A 529 -29.71 6.13 -30.12
CA ASN A 529 -30.03 7.48 -29.63
C ASN A 529 -29.80 8.58 -30.69
N ASP A 530 -29.74 8.24 -31.98
CA ASP A 530 -29.47 9.18 -33.08
C ASP A 530 -28.20 10.05 -32.86
N CYS A 531 -27.28 9.59 -32.02
CA CYS A 531 -26.06 10.33 -31.65
C CYS A 531 -24.94 10.16 -32.68
N ILE A 532 -25.09 9.27 -33.67
CA ILE A 532 -24.13 9.06 -34.75
C ILE A 532 -24.62 9.76 -36.02
N HIS A 533 -23.74 10.53 -36.66
CA HIS A 533 -24.03 11.24 -37.90
C HIS A 533 -23.92 10.32 -39.12
N LEU A 534 -24.92 9.46 -39.31
CA LEU A 534 -24.95 8.47 -40.40
C LEU A 534 -24.96 9.05 -41.83
N ASN A 535 -25.33 10.33 -41.97
CA ASN A 535 -25.46 11.00 -43.26
C ASN A 535 -24.42 12.11 -43.48
N GLN A 536 -23.47 12.27 -42.55
CA GLN A 536 -22.39 13.24 -42.72
C GLN A 536 -21.42 12.76 -43.81
N GLN A 537 -21.12 13.64 -44.75
CA GLN A 537 -20.19 13.36 -45.84
C GLN A 537 -18.75 13.70 -45.42
N ASP A 538 -17.80 12.84 -45.82
CA ASP A 538 -16.37 13.12 -45.68
C ASP A 538 -15.87 14.09 -46.78
N SER A 539 -14.55 14.32 -46.82
CA SER A 539 -13.92 15.21 -47.81
C SER A 539 -14.03 14.76 -49.26
N ASN A 540 -14.49 13.53 -49.51
CA ASN A 540 -14.75 12.99 -50.85
C ASN A 540 -16.26 12.88 -51.13
N GLY A 541 -17.10 13.46 -50.26
CA GLY A 541 -18.55 13.36 -50.34
C GLY A 541 -19.12 12.00 -49.88
N ASN A 542 -18.30 11.06 -49.37
CA ASN A 542 -18.80 9.75 -48.98
C ASN A 542 -19.48 9.81 -47.60
N THR A 543 -20.70 9.29 -47.51
CA THR A 543 -21.34 8.97 -46.22
C THR A 543 -20.75 7.68 -45.62
N PRO A 544 -20.93 7.41 -44.32
CA PRO A 544 -20.62 6.10 -43.73
C PRO A 544 -21.14 4.90 -44.54
N LEU A 545 -22.34 5.01 -45.13
CA LEU A 545 -22.91 3.97 -45.97
C LEU A 545 -22.08 3.72 -47.24
N HIS A 546 -21.57 4.77 -47.91
CA HIS A 546 -20.66 4.62 -49.05
C HIS A 546 -19.38 3.89 -48.65
N LYS A 547 -18.74 4.33 -47.55
CA LYS A 547 -17.48 3.73 -47.07
C LYS A 547 -17.65 2.25 -46.77
N MET A 548 -18.75 1.90 -46.14
CA MET A 548 -19.04 0.51 -45.76
C MET A 548 -19.27 -0.37 -46.99
N ILE A 549 -19.94 0.14 -48.01
CA ILE A 549 -20.11 -0.56 -49.29
C ILE A 549 -18.76 -0.68 -50.02
N LYS A 550 -17.91 0.35 -50.07
CA LYS A 550 -16.62 0.25 -50.79
C LYS A 550 -15.57 -0.60 -50.06
N LYS A 551 -15.66 -0.78 -48.73
CA LYS A 551 -14.64 -1.50 -47.94
C LYS A 551 -15.02 -2.96 -47.68
N LYS A 552 -14.41 -3.88 -48.43
CA LYS A 552 -14.66 -5.34 -48.38
C LYS A 552 -14.66 -5.94 -46.96
N ASP A 553 -13.80 -5.47 -46.05
CA ASP A 553 -13.69 -6.03 -44.70
C ASP A 553 -14.89 -5.73 -43.78
N VAL A 554 -15.66 -4.69 -44.07
CA VAL A 554 -16.84 -4.30 -43.28
C VAL A 554 -18.13 -4.38 -44.10
N ARG A 555 -18.05 -4.79 -45.36
CA ARG A 555 -19.16 -4.96 -46.29
C ARG A 555 -19.99 -6.20 -45.94
N ASP A 556 -20.88 -6.07 -44.97
CA ASP A 556 -21.83 -7.09 -44.57
C ASP A 556 -23.28 -6.57 -44.73
N PRO A 557 -24.15 -7.24 -45.51
CA PRO A 557 -25.55 -6.85 -45.67
C PRO A 557 -26.29 -6.65 -44.34
N LEU A 558 -25.94 -7.38 -43.28
CA LEU A 558 -26.55 -7.21 -41.96
C LEU A 558 -26.24 -5.84 -41.35
N PHE A 559 -24.99 -5.39 -41.43
CA PHE A 559 -24.59 -4.08 -40.91
C PHE A 559 -25.21 -2.95 -41.75
N ILE A 560 -25.33 -3.13 -43.06
CA ILE A 560 -25.96 -2.15 -43.96
C ILE A 560 -27.44 -2.03 -43.60
N LYS A 561 -28.10 -3.17 -43.40
CA LYS A 561 -29.49 -3.20 -42.99
C LYS A 561 -29.70 -2.46 -41.68
N ILE A 562 -28.84 -2.69 -40.69
CA ILE A 562 -28.90 -1.98 -39.41
C ILE A 562 -28.71 -0.47 -39.61
N MET A 563 -27.76 -0.04 -40.44
CA MET A 563 -27.54 1.37 -40.75
C MET A 563 -28.76 2.05 -41.39
N ILE A 564 -29.38 1.39 -42.38
CA ILE A 564 -30.59 1.89 -43.05
C ILE A 564 -31.77 1.95 -42.08
N GLU A 565 -31.98 0.90 -41.28
CA GLU A 565 -33.02 0.86 -40.23
C GLU A 565 -32.86 1.99 -39.18
N ASN A 566 -31.66 2.54 -39.01
CA ASN A 566 -31.35 3.65 -38.09
C ASN A 566 -31.17 5.00 -38.82
N GLY A 567 -31.69 5.15 -40.05
CA GLY A 567 -31.80 6.45 -40.71
C GLY A 567 -30.66 6.84 -41.65
N SER A 568 -29.86 5.88 -42.12
CA SER A 568 -28.94 6.15 -43.24
C SER A 568 -29.72 6.43 -44.52
N ASP A 569 -29.43 7.56 -45.15
CA ASP A 569 -30.02 7.96 -46.43
C ASP A 569 -29.32 7.20 -47.58
N VAL A 570 -30.11 6.40 -48.28
CA VAL A 570 -29.66 5.53 -49.38
C VAL A 570 -29.46 6.28 -50.71
N ASN A 571 -29.82 7.57 -50.78
CA ASN A 571 -29.81 8.37 -52.00
C ASN A 571 -28.80 9.54 -51.99
N VAL A 572 -28.03 9.72 -50.92
CA VAL A 572 -26.96 10.74 -50.88
C VAL A 572 -25.92 10.39 -51.95
N SER A 573 -25.47 11.38 -52.73
CA SER A 573 -24.41 11.18 -53.71
C SER A 573 -23.08 11.78 -53.25
N ASN A 574 -21.98 11.11 -53.56
CA ASN A 574 -20.63 11.59 -53.28
C ASN A 574 -20.15 12.64 -54.33
N GLU A 575 -18.89 13.09 -54.25
CA GLU A 575 -18.36 14.08 -55.20
C GLU A 575 -18.30 13.57 -56.66
N GLN A 576 -18.23 12.24 -56.86
CA GLN A 576 -18.29 11.57 -58.16
C GLN A 576 -19.74 11.34 -58.63
N LYS A 577 -20.72 11.84 -57.86
CA LYS A 577 -22.15 11.59 -58.00
C LYS A 577 -22.54 10.11 -57.86
N ASP A 578 -21.67 9.27 -57.31
CA ASP A 578 -22.06 7.89 -56.98
C ASP A 578 -23.04 7.94 -55.81
N THR A 579 -24.14 7.21 -55.92
CA THR A 579 -25.00 6.87 -54.77
C THR A 579 -24.55 5.55 -54.15
N PRO A 580 -24.99 5.21 -52.93
CA PRO A 580 -24.79 3.89 -52.34
C PRO A 580 -25.19 2.75 -53.28
N LEU A 581 -26.25 2.93 -54.07
CA LEU A 581 -26.71 1.96 -55.06
C LEU A 581 -25.66 1.74 -56.16
N LEU A 582 -25.12 2.81 -56.74
CA LEU A 582 -24.07 2.71 -57.76
C LEU A 582 -22.83 2.01 -57.21
N CYS A 583 -22.39 2.37 -56.00
CA CYS A 583 -21.26 1.69 -55.35
C CYS A 583 -21.53 0.19 -55.15
N ALA A 584 -22.73 -0.22 -54.76
CA ALA A 584 -23.06 -1.63 -54.56
C ALA A 584 -23.09 -2.42 -55.88
N ILE A 585 -23.53 -1.78 -56.97
CA ILE A 585 -23.51 -2.36 -58.32
C ILE A 585 -22.08 -2.52 -58.80
N GLU A 586 -21.24 -1.48 -58.72
CA GLU A 586 -19.82 -1.55 -59.11
C GLU A 586 -19.08 -2.69 -58.42
N GLU A 587 -19.40 -2.91 -57.14
CA GLU A 587 -18.81 -3.96 -56.32
C GLU A 587 -19.43 -5.34 -56.58
N GLY A 588 -20.54 -5.43 -57.33
CA GLY A 588 -21.22 -6.67 -57.70
C GLY A 588 -21.97 -7.34 -56.55
N GLU A 589 -22.48 -6.56 -55.59
CA GLU A 589 -23.01 -7.03 -54.31
C GLU A 589 -24.54 -7.14 -54.32
N TYR A 590 -25.04 -8.22 -54.92
CA TYR A 590 -26.47 -8.43 -55.17
C TYR A 590 -27.37 -8.21 -53.93
N GLU A 591 -27.01 -8.77 -52.76
CA GLU A 591 -27.82 -8.63 -51.55
C GLU A 591 -27.88 -7.18 -51.05
N ILE A 592 -26.80 -6.42 -51.23
CA ILE A 592 -26.75 -4.99 -50.85
C ILE A 592 -27.58 -4.17 -51.84
N VAL A 593 -27.46 -4.43 -53.14
CA VAL A 593 -28.30 -3.80 -54.17
C VAL A 593 -29.78 -4.02 -53.86
N LYS A 594 -30.17 -5.27 -53.60
CA LYS A 594 -31.53 -5.62 -53.22
C LYS A 594 -32.01 -4.83 -52.00
N LEU A 595 -31.20 -4.80 -50.94
CA LEU A 595 -31.53 -4.10 -49.70
C LEU A 595 -31.71 -2.60 -49.91
N LEU A 596 -30.85 -1.97 -50.71
CA LEU A 596 -30.96 -0.54 -51.04
C LEU A 596 -32.23 -0.23 -51.84
N LEU A 597 -32.54 -1.07 -52.84
CA LEU A 597 -33.77 -0.95 -53.64
C LEU A 597 -35.04 -1.12 -52.79
N GLU A 598 -35.07 -2.11 -51.90
CA GLU A 598 -36.16 -2.34 -50.94
C GLU A 598 -36.40 -1.12 -50.02
N ASN A 599 -35.37 -0.28 -49.81
CA ASN A 599 -35.43 0.92 -48.99
C ASN A 599 -35.48 2.22 -49.81
N GLY A 600 -35.88 2.14 -51.08
CA GLY A 600 -36.19 3.32 -51.90
C GLY A 600 -34.97 4.01 -52.50
N ALA A 601 -33.89 3.26 -52.77
CA ALA A 601 -32.81 3.77 -53.62
C ALA A 601 -33.35 4.12 -55.01
N THR A 602 -32.90 5.25 -55.55
CA THR A 602 -33.33 5.80 -56.84
C THR A 602 -32.18 5.81 -57.84
N ASP A 603 -32.53 5.85 -59.13
CA ASP A 603 -31.51 5.94 -60.18
C ASP A 603 -31.01 7.37 -60.31
N THR A 604 -29.69 7.51 -60.37
CA THR A 604 -29.02 8.78 -60.59
C THR A 604 -27.91 8.59 -61.58
N LYS A 605 -27.73 9.57 -62.47
CA LYS A 605 -26.59 9.59 -63.38
C LYS A 605 -25.32 10.02 -62.66
N ASP A 606 -24.25 9.26 -62.86
CA ASP A 606 -22.90 9.62 -62.41
C ASP A 606 -22.35 10.85 -63.19
N THR A 607 -21.07 11.19 -62.96
CA THR A 607 -20.40 12.27 -63.73
C THR A 607 -20.20 11.97 -65.21
N TYR A 608 -20.31 10.71 -65.64
CA TYR A 608 -20.15 10.25 -67.02
C TYR A 608 -21.50 9.96 -67.71
N GLU A 609 -22.61 10.36 -67.09
CA GLU A 609 -23.98 10.08 -67.51
C GLU A 609 -24.38 8.59 -67.52
N ASN A 610 -23.61 7.70 -66.90
CA ASN A 610 -23.98 6.31 -66.70
C ASN A 610 -25.05 6.19 -65.61
N THR A 611 -26.01 5.28 -65.85
CA THR A 611 -27.08 4.87 -64.95
C THR A 611 -26.73 3.59 -64.18
N SER A 612 -27.56 3.22 -63.21
CA SER A 612 -27.43 1.94 -62.51
C SER A 612 -27.43 0.73 -63.48
N LEU A 613 -28.24 0.77 -64.54
CA LEU A 613 -28.29 -0.29 -65.53
C LEU A 613 -27.02 -0.32 -66.40
N ASP A 614 -26.44 0.82 -66.73
CA ASP A 614 -25.17 0.90 -67.48
C ASP A 614 -24.02 0.21 -66.76
N TYR A 615 -23.94 0.43 -65.44
CA TYR A 615 -22.97 -0.25 -64.59
C TYR A 615 -23.25 -1.75 -64.52
N ALA A 616 -24.51 -2.15 -64.31
CA ALA A 616 -24.91 -3.55 -64.23
C ALA A 616 -24.67 -4.34 -65.54
N LEU A 617 -24.78 -3.68 -66.70
CA LEU A 617 -24.46 -4.26 -68.01
C LEU A 617 -22.96 -4.58 -68.15
N LYS A 618 -22.08 -3.75 -67.58
CA LYS A 618 -20.62 -3.95 -67.61
C LYS A 618 -20.14 -5.02 -66.63
N LEU A 619 -20.97 -5.46 -65.68
CA LEU A 619 -20.62 -6.49 -64.70
C LEU A 619 -20.45 -7.88 -65.32
N LYS A 620 -19.43 -8.59 -64.85
CA LYS A 620 -19.18 -9.99 -65.22
C LYS A 620 -20.12 -10.94 -64.48
N TYR A 621 -20.33 -12.12 -65.05
CA TYR A 621 -21.07 -13.21 -64.43
C TYR A 621 -20.29 -13.87 -63.28
N PRO A 622 -20.99 -14.47 -62.28
CA PRO A 622 -22.45 -14.57 -62.15
C PRO A 622 -23.13 -13.32 -61.54
N ASN A 623 -22.36 -12.42 -60.91
CA ASN A 623 -22.89 -11.32 -60.11
C ASN A 623 -23.76 -10.34 -60.90
N GLY A 624 -23.44 -10.09 -62.18
CA GLY A 624 -24.20 -9.17 -63.03
C GLY A 624 -25.63 -9.61 -63.33
N ASN A 625 -25.92 -10.90 -63.45
CA ASN A 625 -27.24 -11.39 -63.87
C ASN A 625 -28.35 -11.00 -62.90
N GLY A 626 -28.17 -11.35 -61.62
CA GLY A 626 -29.16 -11.05 -60.59
C GLY A 626 -29.33 -9.55 -60.37
N ILE A 627 -28.24 -8.77 -60.50
CA ILE A 627 -28.28 -7.31 -60.35
C ILE A 627 -29.07 -6.67 -61.50
N ARG A 628 -28.88 -7.10 -62.75
CA ARG A 628 -29.68 -6.60 -63.88
C ARG A 628 -31.15 -6.95 -63.76
N GLU A 629 -31.44 -8.21 -63.43
CA GLU A 629 -32.82 -8.67 -63.24
C GLU A 629 -33.54 -7.87 -62.15
N ILE A 630 -32.92 -7.67 -60.99
CA ILE A 630 -33.57 -6.92 -59.90
C ILE A 630 -33.74 -5.43 -60.24
N LEU A 631 -32.76 -4.79 -60.90
CA LEU A 631 -32.89 -3.40 -61.34
C LEU A 631 -34.07 -3.24 -62.30
N LEU A 632 -34.20 -4.11 -63.30
CA LEU A 632 -35.33 -4.10 -64.24
C LEU A 632 -36.67 -4.32 -63.53
N ASN A 633 -36.72 -5.25 -62.56
CA ASN A 633 -37.92 -5.51 -61.78
C ASN A 633 -38.35 -4.32 -60.91
N TYR A 634 -37.40 -3.49 -60.46
CA TYR A 634 -37.66 -2.26 -59.71
C TYR A 634 -37.87 -1.02 -60.62
N GLY A 635 -37.93 -1.20 -61.94
CA GLY A 635 -38.26 -0.13 -62.90
C GLY A 635 -37.06 0.69 -63.40
N PHE A 636 -35.83 0.21 -63.21
CA PHE A 636 -34.62 0.87 -63.70
C PHE A 636 -34.39 0.50 -65.17
N HIS A 637 -35.01 1.26 -66.06
CA HIS A 637 -35.00 1.00 -67.51
C HIS A 637 -34.09 1.93 -68.31
N GLN A 638 -33.58 3.01 -67.72
CA GLN A 638 -32.72 3.93 -68.44
C GLN A 638 -31.32 3.33 -68.61
N TYR A 639 -30.75 3.38 -69.81
CA TYR A 639 -29.37 3.03 -70.11
C TYR A 639 -28.82 3.86 -71.28
N ASN A 640 -27.50 3.93 -71.41
CA ASN A 640 -26.78 4.48 -72.54
C ASN A 640 -26.45 3.35 -73.54
N LEU A 641 -26.78 3.54 -74.82
CA LEU A 641 -26.41 2.60 -75.90
C LEU A 641 -24.90 2.31 -75.94
N ASP A 642 -24.05 3.27 -75.57
CA ASP A 642 -22.59 3.07 -75.52
C ASP A 642 -22.16 2.02 -74.48
N ALA A 643 -22.98 1.78 -73.45
CA ALA A 643 -22.74 0.71 -72.48
C ALA A 643 -23.07 -0.68 -73.04
N VAL A 644 -23.88 -0.76 -74.09
CA VAL A 644 -24.28 -2.02 -74.75
C VAL A 644 -23.26 -2.39 -75.83
N THR A 645 -22.10 -2.88 -75.40
CA THR A 645 -21.04 -3.31 -76.32
C THR A 645 -21.29 -4.72 -76.88
N GLU A 646 -20.62 -5.08 -77.97
CA GLU A 646 -20.66 -6.44 -78.53
C GLU A 646 -20.31 -7.50 -77.48
N THR A 647 -19.33 -7.19 -76.63
CA THR A 647 -18.92 -8.04 -75.50
C THR A 647 -19.97 -8.18 -74.41
N VAL A 648 -20.76 -7.14 -74.12
CA VAL A 648 -21.88 -7.24 -73.16
C VAL A 648 -22.95 -8.17 -73.72
N ILE A 649 -23.39 -7.96 -74.96
CA ILE A 649 -24.41 -8.80 -75.61
C ILE A 649 -23.95 -10.26 -75.71
N GLU A 650 -22.70 -10.49 -76.11
CA GLU A 650 -22.08 -11.83 -76.12
C GLU A 650 -22.14 -12.50 -74.74
N ASN A 651 -21.77 -11.78 -73.68
CA ASN A 651 -21.85 -12.30 -72.31
C ASN A 651 -23.30 -12.61 -71.89
N LEU A 652 -24.27 -11.76 -72.24
CA LEU A 652 -25.69 -12.01 -71.96
C LEU A 652 -26.19 -13.29 -72.64
N MET A 653 -25.80 -13.49 -73.90
CA MET A 653 -26.17 -14.68 -74.69
C MET A 653 -25.52 -15.97 -74.16
N ILE A 654 -24.22 -15.93 -73.84
CA ILE A 654 -23.48 -17.09 -73.32
C ILE A 654 -24.10 -17.61 -72.02
N ASN A 655 -24.57 -16.70 -71.17
CA ASN A 655 -25.12 -17.03 -69.86
C ASN A 655 -26.66 -17.09 -69.83
N ASN A 656 -27.30 -16.96 -70.99
CA ASN A 656 -28.76 -17.04 -71.15
C ASN A 656 -29.56 -16.07 -70.25
N ASP A 657 -29.09 -14.83 -70.11
CA ASP A 657 -29.80 -13.76 -69.39
C ASP A 657 -30.93 -13.20 -70.27
N MET A 658 -31.96 -14.01 -70.42
CA MET A 658 -33.11 -13.72 -71.29
C MET A 658 -33.86 -12.48 -70.85
N THR A 659 -33.95 -12.21 -69.54
CA THR A 659 -34.64 -11.03 -69.01
C THR A 659 -34.01 -9.74 -69.53
N THR A 660 -32.68 -9.61 -69.41
CA THR A 660 -31.97 -8.42 -69.90
C THR A 660 -32.01 -8.35 -71.42
N LEU A 661 -31.79 -9.47 -72.12
CA LEU A 661 -31.84 -9.51 -73.58
C LEU A 661 -33.21 -9.07 -74.13
N GLN A 662 -34.29 -9.63 -73.60
CA GLN A 662 -35.65 -9.27 -74.01
C GLN A 662 -35.94 -7.79 -73.77
N PHE A 663 -35.55 -7.27 -72.60
CA PHE A 663 -35.67 -5.85 -72.29
C PHE A 663 -34.96 -4.98 -73.32
N LEU A 664 -33.67 -5.24 -73.58
CA LEU A 664 -32.88 -4.47 -74.54
C LEU A 664 -33.49 -4.50 -75.96
N PHE A 665 -33.94 -5.66 -76.45
CA PHE A 665 -34.59 -5.76 -77.77
C PHE A 665 -35.93 -5.04 -77.84
N ASN A 666 -36.69 -4.99 -76.75
CA ASN A 666 -37.96 -4.27 -76.70
C ASN A 666 -37.76 -2.75 -76.64
N ASP A 667 -36.64 -2.27 -76.09
CA ASP A 667 -36.33 -0.83 -75.95
C ASP A 667 -35.62 -0.23 -77.18
N ASN A 668 -35.78 -0.86 -78.35
CA ASN A 668 -35.24 -0.48 -79.67
C ASN A 668 -33.80 -0.94 -80.01
N LEU A 669 -33.22 -1.91 -79.31
CA LEU A 669 -31.99 -2.56 -79.80
C LEU A 669 -32.29 -3.33 -81.09
N ASN A 670 -31.54 -3.04 -82.17
CA ASN A 670 -31.78 -3.65 -83.48
C ASN A 670 -31.61 -5.18 -83.42
N ILE A 671 -32.70 -5.92 -83.65
CA ILE A 671 -32.72 -7.39 -83.59
C ILE A 671 -31.90 -8.07 -84.70
N ASN A 672 -31.57 -7.31 -85.76
CA ASN A 672 -30.75 -7.73 -86.89
C ASN A 672 -29.36 -7.09 -86.86
N TRP A 673 -28.91 -6.63 -85.69
CA TRP A 673 -27.56 -6.09 -85.54
C TRP A 673 -26.53 -7.20 -85.77
N TYR A 674 -25.49 -6.89 -86.54
CA TYR A 674 -24.29 -7.69 -86.70
C TYR A 674 -23.32 -7.49 -85.53
N PHE A 675 -22.86 -8.60 -84.95
CA PHE A 675 -21.82 -8.68 -83.93
C PHE A 675 -20.61 -9.40 -84.51
N TYR A 676 -19.42 -8.79 -84.46
CA TYR A 676 -18.19 -9.33 -85.07
C TYR A 676 -18.35 -9.73 -86.56
N GLY A 677 -19.25 -9.06 -87.29
CA GLY A 677 -19.55 -9.35 -88.70
C GLY A 677 -20.55 -10.49 -88.94
N GLU A 678 -21.22 -11.00 -87.91
CA GLU A 678 -22.24 -12.06 -87.99
C GLU A 678 -23.57 -11.57 -87.39
N ASN A 679 -24.71 -11.96 -87.95
CA ASN A 679 -26.02 -11.56 -87.40
C ASN A 679 -26.23 -12.19 -86.00
N LEU A 680 -26.82 -11.44 -85.05
CA LEU A 680 -27.19 -11.89 -83.70
C LEU A 680 -27.82 -13.30 -83.65
N ILE A 681 -28.75 -13.61 -84.57
CA ILE A 681 -29.40 -14.92 -84.63
C ILE A 681 -28.42 -16.06 -84.97
N TYR A 682 -27.41 -15.79 -85.79
CA TYR A 682 -26.33 -16.76 -86.07
C TYR A 682 -25.57 -17.11 -84.79
N TYR A 683 -25.27 -16.11 -83.97
CA TYR A 683 -24.55 -16.31 -82.71
C TYR A 683 -25.41 -17.08 -81.69
N ALA A 684 -26.70 -16.78 -81.57
CA ALA A 684 -27.64 -17.53 -80.73
C ALA A 684 -27.72 -19.02 -81.13
N ILE A 685 -27.73 -19.32 -82.44
CA ILE A 685 -27.70 -20.71 -82.97
C ILE A 685 -26.38 -21.40 -82.64
N LYS A 686 -25.24 -20.71 -82.84
CA LYS A 686 -23.89 -21.23 -82.54
C LYS A 686 -23.72 -21.58 -81.07
N LEU A 687 -24.32 -20.81 -80.16
CA LEU A 687 -24.33 -21.08 -78.73
C LEU A 687 -25.28 -22.23 -78.34
N GLY A 688 -26.23 -22.60 -79.19
CA GLY A 688 -27.26 -23.59 -78.90
C GLY A 688 -28.41 -23.07 -78.03
N ASN A 689 -28.64 -21.76 -77.98
CA ASN A 689 -29.66 -21.15 -77.13
C ASN A 689 -31.03 -21.14 -77.84
N SER A 690 -31.78 -22.25 -77.71
CA SER A 690 -33.08 -22.42 -78.38
C SER A 690 -34.13 -21.38 -77.98
N GLN A 691 -34.12 -20.93 -76.71
CA GLN A 691 -35.04 -19.90 -76.20
C GLN A 691 -34.78 -18.53 -76.85
N LEU A 692 -33.52 -18.13 -76.94
CA LEU A 692 -33.14 -16.89 -77.62
C LEU A 692 -33.44 -16.97 -79.11
N VAL A 693 -33.16 -18.10 -79.77
CA VAL A 693 -33.49 -18.30 -81.19
C VAL A 693 -35.00 -18.18 -81.42
N GLU A 694 -35.82 -18.81 -80.60
CA GLU A 694 -37.29 -18.70 -80.69
C GLU A 694 -37.74 -17.24 -80.54
N TYR A 695 -37.23 -16.53 -79.54
CA TYR A 695 -37.54 -15.12 -79.31
C TYR A 695 -37.15 -14.24 -80.49
N LEU A 696 -35.90 -14.36 -80.98
CA LEU A 696 -35.40 -13.57 -82.10
C LEU A 696 -36.23 -13.79 -83.37
N LEU A 697 -36.57 -15.06 -83.68
CA LEU A 697 -37.42 -15.40 -84.82
C LEU A 697 -38.82 -14.83 -84.70
N TYR A 698 -39.42 -14.89 -83.51
CA TYR A 698 -40.74 -14.32 -83.24
C TYR A 698 -40.77 -12.81 -83.48
N HIS A 699 -39.70 -12.10 -83.09
CA HIS A 699 -39.55 -10.65 -83.24
C HIS A 699 -38.92 -10.20 -84.58
N GLY A 700 -38.78 -11.11 -85.56
CA GLY A 700 -38.45 -10.75 -86.94
C GLY A 700 -36.96 -10.72 -87.28
N ALA A 701 -36.13 -11.52 -86.60
CA ALA A 701 -34.74 -11.72 -86.98
C ALA A 701 -34.60 -12.38 -88.37
N ASP A 702 -33.75 -11.82 -89.21
CA ASP A 702 -33.49 -12.26 -90.58
C ASP A 702 -32.38 -13.31 -90.63
N ILE A 703 -32.74 -14.52 -91.05
CA ILE A 703 -31.85 -15.67 -91.18
C ILE A 703 -31.13 -15.68 -92.54
N ASP A 704 -31.65 -14.99 -93.55
CA ASP A 704 -31.28 -15.21 -94.95
C ASP A 704 -29.84 -14.80 -95.24
N TYR A 705 -29.33 -13.77 -94.56
CA TYR A 705 -27.95 -13.28 -94.75
C TYR A 705 -26.88 -14.27 -94.28
N GLU A 706 -27.19 -15.12 -93.30
CA GLU A 706 -26.27 -16.10 -92.71
C GLU A 706 -26.66 -17.56 -93.04
N LYS A 707 -27.66 -17.78 -93.89
CA LYS A 707 -28.27 -19.08 -94.18
C LYS A 707 -27.28 -20.17 -94.59
N ALA A 708 -26.25 -19.80 -95.37
CA ALA A 708 -25.19 -20.71 -95.78
C ALA A 708 -24.27 -21.09 -94.61
N LYS A 709 -23.95 -20.15 -93.72
CA LYS A 709 -23.14 -20.41 -92.52
C LYS A 709 -23.94 -21.23 -91.50
N ILE A 710 -25.23 -20.93 -91.30
CA ILE A 710 -26.12 -21.65 -90.37
C ILE A 710 -26.22 -23.13 -90.72
N LYS A 711 -26.34 -23.48 -92.01
CA LYS A 711 -26.36 -24.87 -92.48
C LYS A 711 -25.11 -25.68 -92.12
N ASN A 712 -23.97 -25.02 -91.92
CA ASN A 712 -22.69 -25.65 -91.61
C ASN A 712 -22.37 -25.69 -90.10
N ILE A 713 -23.23 -25.15 -89.23
CA ILE A 713 -23.04 -25.24 -87.77
C ILE A 713 -23.41 -26.66 -87.30
N ASN A 714 -22.39 -27.48 -87.03
CA ASN A 714 -22.55 -28.86 -86.53
C ASN A 714 -22.40 -28.99 -85.01
N TYR A 715 -21.92 -27.96 -84.30
CA TYR A 715 -21.61 -28.03 -82.88
C TYR A 715 -22.72 -27.33 -82.05
N LYS A 716 -23.26 -28.01 -81.03
CA LYS A 716 -24.32 -27.52 -80.10
C LYS A 716 -25.70 -27.18 -80.70
N ARG A 717 -25.96 -27.47 -81.97
CA ARG A 717 -27.27 -27.27 -82.59
C ARG A 717 -28.27 -28.32 -82.08
N ASP A 718 -29.22 -27.88 -81.25
CA ASP A 718 -30.27 -28.73 -80.66
C ASP A 718 -31.38 -29.03 -81.69
N VAL A 719 -32.03 -30.20 -81.56
CA VAL A 719 -33.21 -30.63 -82.35
C VAL A 719 -34.32 -29.57 -82.30
N VAL A 720 -34.44 -28.88 -81.17
CA VAL A 720 -35.39 -27.76 -81.00
C VAL A 720 -35.08 -26.62 -81.96
N ILE A 721 -33.81 -26.26 -82.14
CA ILE A 721 -33.39 -25.19 -83.05
C ILE A 721 -33.66 -25.60 -84.50
N ASP A 722 -33.40 -26.84 -84.88
CA ASP A 722 -33.71 -27.35 -86.22
C ASP A 722 -35.21 -27.28 -86.53
N LYS A 723 -36.04 -27.62 -85.56
CA LYS A 723 -37.48 -27.50 -85.67
C LYS A 723 -37.91 -26.03 -85.84
N LEU A 724 -37.40 -25.12 -85.01
CA LEU A 724 -37.69 -23.68 -85.08
C LEU A 724 -37.31 -23.08 -86.44
N LEU A 725 -36.14 -23.44 -86.98
CA LEU A 725 -35.68 -22.99 -88.30
C LEU A 725 -36.56 -23.56 -89.43
N THR A 726 -36.95 -24.84 -89.35
CA THR A 726 -37.84 -25.47 -90.33
C THR A 726 -39.24 -24.85 -90.31
N ASP A 727 -39.77 -24.58 -89.12
CA ASP A 727 -41.08 -23.93 -88.93
C ASP A 727 -41.07 -22.49 -89.47
N TYR A 728 -39.97 -21.75 -89.27
CA TYR A 728 -39.78 -20.43 -89.86
C TYR A 728 -39.76 -20.50 -91.40
N GLU A 729 -38.97 -21.41 -91.99
CA GLU A 729 -38.90 -21.56 -93.45
C GLU A 729 -40.26 -21.92 -94.05
N ASN A 730 -41.04 -22.77 -93.39
CA ASN A 730 -42.39 -23.14 -93.82
C ASN A 730 -43.36 -21.93 -93.78
N LYS A 731 -43.36 -21.14 -92.69
CA LYS A 731 -44.17 -19.93 -92.56
C LYS A 731 -43.77 -18.84 -93.57
N TYR A 732 -42.47 -18.64 -93.77
CA TYR A 732 -41.94 -17.68 -94.74
C TYR A 732 -42.31 -18.06 -96.18
N ASN A 733 -42.17 -19.33 -96.55
CA ASN A 733 -42.56 -19.84 -97.86
C ASN A 733 -44.08 -19.78 -98.10
N GLN A 734 -44.91 -19.89 -97.05
CA GLN A 734 -46.34 -19.64 -97.14
C GLN A 734 -46.65 -18.15 -97.37
N LYS A 735 -46.00 -17.24 -96.62
CA LYS A 735 -46.14 -15.78 -96.82
C LYS A 735 -45.68 -15.27 -98.19
N LYS A 736 -44.73 -15.96 -98.84
CA LYS A 736 -44.23 -15.63 -100.18
C LYS A 736 -45.08 -16.23 -101.32
N LYS A 737 -45.94 -17.20 -101.00
CA LYS A 737 -46.88 -17.86 -101.93
C LYS A 737 -48.26 -17.21 -101.95
N ILE A 738 -48.64 -16.52 -100.87
CA ILE A 738 -49.76 -15.56 -100.80
C ILE A 738 -49.28 -14.24 -101.40
#